data_AF-A0A957D5E9-F1
#
_entry.id   AF-A0A957D5E9-F1
#
_cell.length_a   1.000
_cell.length_b   1.000
_cell.length_c   1.000
_cell.angle_alpha   90.00
_cell.angle_beta   90.00
_cell.angle_gamma   90.00
#
_symmetry.space_group_name_H-M   'P 1'
#
loop_
_entity.id
_entity.type
_entity.pdbx_description
1 polymer ?
#
loop_
_entity_poly.entity_id
_entity_poly.type
_entity_poly.pdbx_seq_one_letter_code
_entity_poly.pdbx_strand_id
1 'polypeptide(L)'
;MDCPRCGSTEFLWGNPCAECGFEGNGRSLEHLSNLTYLLTQLDQWELPNVWRSPLRERYSKEQRQTQRELGLRPPIPDEAEAYALRLELSKWTRFRQTLFIWRQMAWISEAVQEDKLAVCQRETDRLQALLLDAPDASASESEAKQLSKRWEQETFLIQQWQALFERQDIDQAIFAQVQGKLEAELVQLEIKMGLRQPEPRPVVEVVAEETAVTDETAVPPTDTPPSPKPKRPKRQPLTWDRVWDTLLSERTLKAILFLGVILLIGSGISWVVWNWNTFPPIVQIAFLGSFTALFYALGWYVRVKMRLPDSGIALSAVASLLVPLDFVAFYISGGFPAGSWPQVWLAASIVCLLLYSVVALLLQAEFFGYLISIAAVSLSLALFNLPGAMAWWPLGVTAVSLPLALLHHLLPRGPQRTRFLSRPFIHAAVGTAVPAMLLSFGVSLFTPPAQAGFYYALAAAWWLGGLTMLLGVPYFRLPSLVWAMQLAFPAAVWFTQRVLFAVWRVPFGWHALGWALLAPFYLLAGWWLRRYEDDVVQGYGKTAVSIAALLITMSGFWSLTHVPAAAVVHPLLAAEMLGAALLWQQPRLLWLMSLFLVSGTGAWQGNRGAAPAELTLPWALLAILHLIAAKRADAEIRGGAQRFAEKEEK
;
A
#
# COMPACT_ATOMS: atom_id res chain seq x y z
N MET A 1 35.43 33.77 18.90
CA MET A 1 34.38 32.96 18.22
C MET A 1 33.80 33.85 17.16
N ASP A 2 33.39 33.31 16.03
CA ASP A 2 32.72 34.12 15.03
C ASP A 2 31.30 34.45 15.50
N CYS A 3 30.78 35.61 15.13
CA CYS A 3 29.40 35.97 15.44
C CYS A 3 28.46 34.92 14.83
N PRO A 4 27.60 34.24 15.61
CA PRO A 4 26.76 33.17 15.08
C PRO A 4 25.66 33.68 14.13
N ARG A 5 25.47 35.00 14.03
CA ARG A 5 24.49 35.63 13.13
C ARG A 5 25.08 36.05 11.79
N CYS A 6 26.25 36.71 11.78
CA CYS A 6 26.85 37.24 10.54
C CYS A 6 28.22 36.63 10.19
N GLY A 7 28.83 35.85 11.08
CA GLY A 7 30.16 35.26 10.87
C GLY A 7 31.34 36.20 11.15
N SER A 8 31.11 37.40 11.68
CA SER A 8 32.20 38.34 12.01
C SER A 8 33.18 37.76 13.04
N THR A 9 34.48 37.83 12.74
CA THR A 9 35.56 37.33 13.61
C THR A 9 35.85 38.24 14.80
N GLU A 10 35.39 39.50 14.76
CA GLU A 10 35.61 40.52 15.81
C GLU A 10 34.61 40.43 16.97
N PHE A 11 33.82 39.36 17.05
CA PHE A 11 32.80 39.22 18.08
C PHE A 11 33.39 38.89 19.46
N LEU A 12 33.27 39.85 20.39
CA LEU A 12 33.71 39.74 21.78
C LEU A 12 32.54 39.44 22.73
N TRP A 13 32.76 38.55 23.69
CA TRP A 13 31.74 38.21 24.70
C TRP A 13 31.35 39.42 25.53
N GLY A 14 30.03 39.61 25.70
CA GLY A 14 29.46 40.70 26.50
C GLY A 14 29.30 42.03 25.75
N ASN A 15 29.70 42.11 24.47
CA ASN A 15 29.46 43.27 23.62
C ASN A 15 28.57 42.88 22.42
N PRO A 16 27.67 43.78 21.97
CA PRO A 16 26.96 43.57 20.72
C PRO A 16 27.93 43.49 19.55
N CYS A 17 27.66 42.62 18.58
CA CYS A 17 28.48 42.47 17.39
C CYS A 17 28.54 43.80 16.61
N ALA A 18 29.76 44.26 16.30
CA ALA A 18 29.97 45.55 15.61
C ALA A 18 29.29 45.62 14.22
N GLU A 19 29.17 44.49 13.53
CA GLU A 19 28.58 44.46 12.18
C GLU A 19 27.05 44.35 12.16
N CYS A 20 26.47 43.46 12.98
CA CYS A 20 25.04 43.13 12.92
C CYS A 20 24.25 43.49 14.18
N GLY A 21 24.90 44.08 15.19
CA GLY A 21 24.29 44.48 16.46
C GLY A 21 23.79 43.32 17.33
N PHE A 22 24.16 42.07 17.00
CA PHE A 22 23.70 40.90 17.73
C PHE A 22 24.32 40.83 19.14
N GLU A 23 23.48 40.68 20.15
CA GLU A 23 23.86 40.47 21.55
C GLU A 23 23.16 39.21 22.07
N GLY A 24 23.85 38.39 22.87
CA GLY A 24 23.32 37.14 23.38
C GLY A 24 23.89 36.80 24.76
N ASN A 25 23.17 35.98 25.53
CA ASN A 25 23.64 35.50 26.82
C ASN A 25 24.94 34.70 26.64
N GLY A 26 26.02 35.10 27.33
CA GLY A 26 27.34 34.47 27.22
C GLY A 26 27.32 32.95 27.45
N ARG A 27 26.50 32.46 28.39
CA ARG A 27 26.36 31.02 28.68
C ARG A 27 25.72 30.26 27.52
N SER A 28 24.71 30.85 26.89
CA SER A 28 24.06 30.25 25.72
C SER A 28 24.98 30.27 24.49
N LEU A 29 25.81 31.31 24.33
CA LEU A 29 26.81 31.39 23.26
C LEU A 29 27.92 30.34 23.43
N GLU A 30 28.43 30.17 24.65
CA GLU A 30 29.39 29.11 24.97
C GLU A 30 28.78 27.72 24.71
N HIS A 31 27.54 27.49 25.15
CA HIS A 31 26.85 26.24 24.92
C HIS A 31 26.65 25.96 23.42
N LEU A 32 26.25 26.97 22.62
CA LEU A 32 26.13 26.86 21.17
C LEU A 32 27.47 26.53 20.50
N SER A 33 28.56 27.16 20.94
CA SER A 33 29.92 26.86 20.48
C SER A 33 30.30 25.40 20.76
N ASN A 34 30.07 24.93 21.98
CA ASN A 34 30.35 23.55 22.38
C ASN A 34 29.54 22.53 21.57
N LEU A 35 28.24 22.79 21.35
CA LEU A 35 27.39 21.93 20.53
C LEU A 35 27.85 21.89 19.06
N THR A 36 28.28 23.03 18.52
CA THR A 36 28.79 23.12 17.14
C THR A 36 30.11 22.34 17.00
N TYR A 37 31.00 22.46 17.98
CA TYR A 37 32.23 21.66 18.05
C TYR A 37 31.92 20.17 18.14
N LEU A 38 31.03 19.75 19.04
CA LEU A 38 30.64 18.34 19.21
C LEU A 38 30.04 17.77 17.92
N LEU A 39 29.14 18.49 17.26
CA LEU A 39 28.56 18.05 15.98
C LEU A 39 29.62 17.91 14.88
N THR A 40 30.58 18.82 14.82
CA THR A 40 31.70 18.75 13.87
C THR A 40 32.63 17.56 14.18
N GLN A 41 32.91 17.31 15.45
CA GLN A 41 33.76 16.22 15.90
C GLN A 41 33.10 14.84 15.75
N LEU A 42 31.78 14.75 15.91
CA LEU A 42 31.01 13.50 15.76
C LEU A 42 31.22 12.85 14.39
N ASP A 43 31.53 13.66 13.38
CA ASP A 43 31.75 13.24 12.00
C ASP A 43 33.14 12.65 11.80
N GLN A 44 34.09 13.04 12.64
CA GLN A 44 35.47 12.54 12.67
C GLN A 44 35.61 11.30 13.56
N TRP A 45 34.69 11.09 14.51
CA TRP A 45 34.75 9.95 15.42
C TRP A 45 34.40 8.63 14.72
N GLU A 46 35.19 7.58 14.98
CA GLU A 46 34.96 6.21 14.49
C GLU A 46 33.85 5.50 15.29
N LEU A 47 32.64 6.07 15.30
CA LEU A 47 31.46 5.49 15.93
C LEU A 47 30.61 4.70 14.92
N PRO A 48 30.07 3.52 15.30
CA PRO A 48 29.03 2.87 14.52
C PRO A 48 27.80 3.77 14.34
N ASN A 49 27.16 3.72 13.17
CA ASN A 49 26.00 4.57 12.85
C ASN A 49 24.84 4.45 13.86
N VAL A 50 24.68 3.28 14.49
CA VAL A 50 23.66 3.03 15.52
C VAL A 50 23.80 3.99 16.71
N TRP A 51 25.02 4.45 17.03
CA TRP A 51 25.30 5.40 18.10
C TRP A 51 25.45 6.83 17.58
N ARG A 52 26.05 7.00 16.41
CA ARG A 52 26.28 8.32 15.80
C ARG A 52 24.96 9.03 15.50
N SER A 53 23.97 8.34 14.92
CA SER A 53 22.70 8.96 14.50
C SER A 53 21.89 9.50 15.68
N PRO A 54 21.63 8.75 16.78
CA PRO A 54 20.91 9.29 17.94
C PRO A 54 21.64 10.44 18.63
N LEU A 55 22.97 10.39 18.73
CA LEU A 55 23.77 11.48 19.32
C LEU A 55 23.70 12.75 18.46
N ARG A 56 23.84 12.60 17.13
CA ARG A 56 23.71 13.72 16.19
C ARG A 56 22.33 14.35 16.31
N GLU A 57 21.27 13.54 16.36
CA GLU A 57 19.91 14.03 16.49
C GLU A 57 19.72 14.80 17.80
N ARG A 58 20.19 14.24 18.93
CA ARG A 58 20.11 14.88 20.24
C ARG A 58 20.84 16.22 20.27
N TYR A 59 22.12 16.26 19.87
CA TYR A 59 22.90 17.50 19.88
C TYR A 59 22.38 18.53 18.87
N SER A 60 21.87 18.08 17.72
CA SER A 60 21.23 18.98 16.76
C SER A 60 19.96 19.60 17.35
N LYS A 61 19.16 18.82 18.09
CA LYS A 61 17.95 19.32 18.77
C LYS A 61 18.31 20.34 19.86
N GLU A 62 19.30 20.05 20.69
CA GLU A 62 19.81 20.99 21.72
C GLU A 62 20.40 22.26 21.08
N GLN A 63 21.13 22.13 19.95
CA GLN A 63 21.69 23.27 19.22
C GLN A 63 20.57 24.18 18.69
N ARG A 64 19.52 23.60 18.09
CA ARG A 64 18.36 24.35 17.61
C ARG A 64 17.60 25.05 18.73
N GLN A 65 17.48 24.41 19.89
CA GLN A 65 16.88 25.05 21.07
C GLN A 65 17.73 26.25 21.51
N THR A 66 19.05 26.08 21.64
CA THR A 66 19.96 27.15 22.04
C THR A 66 19.95 28.31 21.03
N GLN A 67 19.88 28.01 19.73
CA GLN A 67 19.71 29.02 18.68
C GLN A 67 18.40 29.80 18.81
N ARG A 68 17.30 29.16 19.21
CA ARG A 68 16.03 29.84 19.49
C ARG A 68 16.11 30.75 20.71
N GLU A 69 16.75 30.28 21.78
CA GLU A 69 16.98 31.08 23.00
C GLU A 69 17.83 32.32 22.70
N LEU A 70 18.79 32.20 21.78
CA LEU A 70 19.61 33.30 21.29
C LEU A 70 18.93 34.17 20.21
N GLY A 71 17.70 33.86 19.77
CA GLY A 71 17.02 34.59 18.70
C GLY A 71 17.65 34.42 17.31
N LEU A 72 18.52 33.43 17.13
CA LEU A 72 19.16 33.09 15.85
C LEU A 72 18.24 32.25 14.94
N ARG A 73 17.22 31.62 15.52
CA ARG A 73 16.22 30.82 14.81
C ARG A 73 14.81 31.29 15.19
N PRO A 74 13.85 31.33 14.26
CA PRO A 74 12.46 31.65 14.60
C PRO A 74 11.88 30.69 15.64
N PRO A 75 10.87 31.13 16.41
CA PRO A 75 10.20 30.29 17.39
C PRO A 75 9.57 29.06 16.72
N ILE A 76 9.32 28.01 17.50
CA ILE A 76 8.61 26.82 17.01
C ILE A 76 7.22 27.27 16.56
N PRO A 77 6.83 27.01 15.30
CA PRO A 77 5.52 27.40 14.82
C PRO A 77 4.44 26.68 15.64
N ASP A 78 3.36 27.39 15.95
CA ASP A 78 2.21 26.74 16.58
C ASP A 78 1.51 25.79 15.59
N GLU A 79 0.50 25.04 16.03
CA GLU A 79 -0.14 24.03 15.18
C GLU A 79 -0.78 24.63 13.91
N ALA A 80 -1.33 25.85 14.01
CA ALA A 80 -1.95 26.53 12.88
C ALA A 80 -0.89 27.08 11.91
N GLU A 81 0.19 27.67 12.44
CA GLU A 81 1.35 28.11 11.66
C GLU A 81 2.04 26.93 10.97
N ALA A 82 2.22 25.81 11.68
CA ALA A 82 2.78 24.59 11.13
C ALA A 82 1.91 24.03 10.00
N TYR A 83 0.58 24.08 10.14
CA TYR A 83 -0.33 23.71 9.06
C TYR A 83 -0.16 24.63 7.83
N ALA A 84 -0.14 25.95 8.03
CA ALA A 84 0.05 26.90 6.94
C ALA A 84 1.41 26.71 6.23
N LEU A 85 2.49 26.49 6.98
CA LEU A 85 3.82 26.21 6.44
C LEU A 85 3.85 24.89 5.65
N ARG A 86 3.15 23.85 6.11
CA ARG A 86 3.02 22.57 5.36
C ARG A 86 2.23 22.74 4.08
N LEU A 87 1.20 23.57 4.12
CA LEU A 87 0.39 23.90 2.97
C LEU A 87 1.22 24.63 1.92
N GLU A 88 1.95 25.67 2.31
CA GLU A 88 2.94 26.35 1.46
C GLU A 88 4.00 25.40 0.91
N LEU A 89 4.57 24.53 1.74
CA LEU A 89 5.57 23.54 1.29
C LEU A 89 4.96 22.63 0.21
N SER A 90 3.71 22.24 0.37
CA SER A 90 3.01 21.40 -0.59
C SER A 90 2.71 22.12 -1.91
N LYS A 91 2.44 23.44 -1.88
CA LYS A 91 2.29 24.29 -3.08
C LYS A 91 3.58 24.31 -3.90
N TRP A 92 4.71 24.61 -3.26
CA TRP A 92 6.03 24.62 -3.93
C TRP A 92 6.44 23.24 -4.44
N THR A 93 6.17 22.18 -3.69
CA THR A 93 6.46 20.81 -4.12
C THR A 93 5.65 20.43 -5.37
N ARG A 94 4.35 20.78 -5.39
CA ARG A 94 3.47 20.58 -6.55
C ARG A 94 3.96 21.38 -7.75
N PHE A 95 4.31 22.66 -7.56
CA PHE A 95 4.86 23.50 -8.64
C PHE A 95 6.16 22.94 -9.22
N ARG A 96 7.08 22.46 -8.39
CA ARG A 96 8.31 21.79 -8.85
C ARG A 96 8.03 20.57 -9.72
N GLN A 97 7.04 19.74 -9.36
CA GLN A 97 6.62 18.59 -10.18
C GLN A 97 6.04 19.05 -11.52
N THR A 98 5.18 20.07 -11.48
CA THR A 98 4.53 20.62 -12.67
C THR A 98 5.54 21.25 -13.63
N LEU A 99 6.58 21.95 -13.14
CA LEU A 99 7.67 22.47 -13.97
C LEU A 99 8.39 21.38 -14.78
N PHE A 100 8.52 20.17 -14.23
CA PHE A 100 9.11 19.04 -14.95
C PHE A 100 8.22 18.58 -16.11
N ILE A 101 6.91 18.52 -15.88
CA ILE A 101 5.91 18.17 -16.91
C ILE A 101 5.90 19.24 -18.02
N TRP A 102 5.88 20.53 -17.65
CA TRP A 102 5.87 21.62 -18.62
C TRP A 102 7.12 21.64 -19.51
N ARG A 103 8.30 21.32 -18.95
CA ARG A 103 9.53 21.16 -19.73
C ARG A 103 9.44 19.99 -20.70
N GLN A 104 8.93 18.83 -20.25
CA GLN A 104 8.76 17.67 -21.13
C GLN A 104 7.82 17.93 -22.31
N MET A 105 6.83 18.80 -22.10
CA MET A 105 5.88 19.24 -23.13
C MET A 105 6.41 20.41 -23.98
N ALA A 106 7.65 20.87 -23.74
CA ALA A 106 8.24 22.05 -24.37
C ALA A 106 7.40 23.34 -24.21
N TRP A 107 6.66 23.47 -23.11
CA TRP A 107 5.83 24.66 -22.83
C TRP A 107 6.60 25.82 -22.22
N ILE A 108 7.77 25.54 -21.64
CA ILE A 108 8.71 26.52 -21.08
C ILE A 108 10.12 26.21 -21.56
N SER A 109 10.94 27.25 -21.71
CA SER A 109 12.35 27.08 -22.06
C SER A 109 13.17 26.48 -20.90
N GLU A 110 14.31 25.87 -21.22
CA GLU A 110 15.22 25.29 -20.21
C GLU A 110 15.73 26.35 -19.23
N ALA A 111 16.10 27.54 -19.72
CA ALA A 111 16.57 28.64 -18.88
C ALA A 111 15.51 29.12 -17.87
N VAL A 112 14.25 29.24 -18.30
CA VAL A 112 13.13 29.61 -17.41
C VAL A 112 12.89 28.52 -16.37
N GLN A 113 12.99 27.25 -16.77
CA GLN A 113 12.83 26.13 -15.84
C GLN A 113 13.92 26.14 -14.77
N GLU A 114 15.19 26.31 -15.14
CA GLU A 114 16.31 26.34 -14.20
C GLU A 114 16.17 27.48 -13.17
N ASP A 115 15.80 28.68 -13.62
CA ASP A 115 15.52 29.83 -12.74
C ASP A 115 14.40 29.50 -11.73
N LYS A 116 13.27 28.97 -12.20
CA LYS A 116 12.14 28.63 -11.33
C LYS A 116 12.42 27.44 -10.42
N LEU A 117 13.20 26.45 -10.87
CA LEU A 117 13.64 25.35 -10.03
C LEU A 117 14.55 25.84 -8.90
N ALA A 118 15.45 26.78 -9.17
CA ALA A 118 16.28 27.40 -8.13
C ALA A 118 15.44 28.17 -7.10
N VAL A 119 14.40 28.88 -7.52
CA VAL A 119 13.43 29.52 -6.60
C VAL A 119 12.67 28.48 -5.78
N CYS A 120 12.10 27.45 -6.43
CA CYS A 120 11.36 26.38 -5.76
C CYS A 120 12.23 25.69 -4.71
N GLN A 121 13.47 25.38 -5.04
CA GLN A 121 14.41 24.71 -4.15
C GLN A 121 14.70 25.58 -2.92
N ARG A 122 15.01 26.87 -3.11
CA ARG A 122 15.22 27.82 -2.01
C ARG A 122 14.02 27.91 -1.06
N GLU A 123 12.81 28.04 -1.60
CA GLU A 123 11.60 28.14 -0.76
C GLU A 123 11.25 26.82 -0.08
N THR A 124 11.43 25.69 -0.76
CA THR A 124 11.24 24.35 -0.17
C THR A 124 12.20 24.13 1.00
N ASP A 125 13.48 24.47 0.82
CA ASP A 125 14.51 24.32 1.86
C ASP A 125 14.23 25.25 3.05
N ARG A 126 13.81 26.49 2.77
CA ARG A 126 13.38 27.44 3.80
C ARG A 126 12.19 26.90 4.62
N LEU A 127 11.15 26.42 3.96
CA LEU A 127 9.94 25.91 4.61
C LEU A 127 10.22 24.61 5.40
N GLN A 128 11.04 23.71 4.86
CA GLN A 128 11.48 22.52 5.57
C GLN A 128 12.30 22.87 6.83
N ALA A 129 13.17 23.87 6.75
CA ALA A 129 13.91 24.36 7.91
C ALA A 129 12.99 24.93 9.00
N LEU A 130 11.90 25.59 8.64
CA LEU A 130 10.88 26.08 9.58
C LEU A 130 10.07 24.93 10.21
N LEU A 131 9.79 23.87 9.44
CA LEU A 131 8.98 22.73 9.86
C LEU A 131 9.74 21.65 10.64
N LEU A 132 11.08 21.70 10.66
CA LEU A 132 11.93 20.65 11.24
C LEU A 132 11.60 20.29 12.70
N ASP A 133 11.13 21.26 13.50
CA ASP A 133 10.74 21.04 14.90
C ASP A 133 9.24 21.28 15.15
N ALA A 134 8.44 21.38 14.09
CA ALA A 134 6.99 21.57 14.19
C ALA A 134 6.31 20.28 14.69
N PRO A 135 5.23 20.36 15.49
CA PRO A 135 4.49 19.19 15.96
C PRO A 135 3.95 18.38 14.77
N ASP A 136 4.17 17.06 14.77
CA ASP A 136 3.73 16.17 13.67
C ASP A 136 2.25 16.40 13.32
N ALA A 137 1.95 16.45 12.02
CA ALA A 137 0.57 16.49 11.59
C ALA A 137 -0.13 15.20 12.03
N SER A 138 -1.17 15.30 12.84
CA SER A 138 -1.96 14.14 13.26
C SER A 138 -2.41 13.34 12.03
N ALA A 139 -2.23 12.02 12.06
CA ALA A 139 -2.29 11.11 10.92
C ALA A 139 -3.67 10.94 10.21
N SER A 140 -4.65 11.79 10.47
CA SER A 140 -5.95 11.76 9.78
C SER A 140 -6.41 13.17 9.43
N GLU A 141 -5.95 13.69 8.28
CA GLU A 141 -6.59 14.86 7.66
C GLU A 141 -7.98 14.44 7.16
N SER A 142 -9.02 15.14 7.59
CA SER A 142 -10.37 14.99 7.05
C SER A 142 -10.38 15.24 5.54
N GLU A 143 -11.24 14.56 4.79
CA GLU A 143 -11.41 14.73 3.34
C GLU A 143 -11.57 16.20 2.93
N ALA A 144 -12.32 17.00 3.70
CA ALA A 144 -12.49 18.43 3.46
C ALA A 144 -11.17 19.22 3.47
N LYS A 145 -10.24 18.89 4.39
CA LYS A 145 -8.91 19.51 4.45
C LYS A 145 -8.05 19.11 3.25
N GLN A 146 -8.16 17.86 2.81
CA GLN A 146 -7.43 17.39 1.63
C GLN A 146 -7.91 18.09 0.35
N LEU A 147 -9.22 18.27 0.20
CA LEU A 147 -9.80 19.01 -0.93
C LEU A 147 -9.39 20.48 -0.90
N SER A 148 -9.47 21.14 0.25
CA SER A 148 -9.02 22.54 0.43
C SER A 148 -7.54 22.70 0.11
N LYS A 149 -6.68 21.79 0.60
CA LYS A 149 -5.26 21.76 0.27
C LYS A 149 -5.01 21.64 -1.23
N ARG A 150 -5.73 20.75 -1.91
CA ARG A 150 -5.61 20.57 -3.36
C ARG A 150 -6.08 21.80 -4.14
N TRP A 151 -7.17 22.43 -3.71
CA TRP A 151 -7.64 23.68 -4.32
C TRP A 151 -6.59 24.79 -4.21
N GLU A 152 -6.01 24.99 -3.02
CA GLU A 152 -4.95 25.98 -2.83
C GLU A 152 -3.68 25.72 -3.66
N GLN A 153 -3.35 24.45 -3.90
CA GLN A 153 -2.25 24.06 -4.78
C GLN A 153 -2.52 24.45 -6.23
N GLU A 154 -3.72 24.18 -6.75
CA GLU A 154 -4.09 24.53 -8.12
C GLU A 154 -4.21 26.05 -8.31
N THR A 155 -4.75 26.78 -7.33
CA THR A 155 -4.75 28.25 -7.34
C THR A 155 -3.33 28.82 -7.40
N PHE A 156 -2.40 28.25 -6.62
CA PHE A 156 -0.99 28.65 -6.66
C PHE A 156 -0.35 28.37 -8.03
N LEU A 157 -0.64 27.23 -8.66
CA LEU A 157 -0.14 26.92 -10.00
C LEU A 157 -0.63 27.93 -11.05
N ILE A 158 -1.91 28.32 -10.99
CA ILE A 158 -2.47 29.34 -11.89
C ILE A 158 -1.74 30.67 -11.72
N GLN A 159 -1.50 31.11 -10.48
CA GLN A 159 -0.78 32.35 -10.20
C GLN A 159 0.66 32.30 -10.75
N GLN A 160 1.38 31.20 -10.56
CA GLN A 160 2.74 31.05 -11.09
C GLN A 160 2.76 30.99 -12.62
N TRP A 161 1.75 30.37 -13.24
CA TRP A 161 1.60 30.31 -14.69
C TRP A 161 1.33 31.70 -15.30
N GLN A 162 0.44 32.48 -14.68
CA GLN A 162 0.17 33.87 -15.06
C GLN A 162 1.43 34.74 -14.93
N ALA A 163 2.19 34.61 -13.84
CA ALA A 163 3.43 35.36 -13.64
C ALA A 163 4.50 35.05 -14.70
N LEU A 164 4.54 33.81 -15.23
CA LEU A 164 5.43 33.46 -16.35
C LEU A 164 4.96 34.11 -17.66
N PHE A 165 3.65 34.15 -17.92
CA PHE A 165 3.09 34.80 -19.10
C PHE A 165 3.31 36.32 -19.09
N GLU A 166 3.12 36.98 -17.93
CA GLU A 166 3.37 38.42 -17.77
C GLU A 166 4.83 38.81 -18.04
N ARG A 167 5.78 37.90 -17.76
CA ARG A 167 7.20 38.08 -18.09
C ARG A 167 7.54 37.78 -19.55
N GLN A 168 6.56 37.37 -20.36
CA GLN A 168 6.73 36.92 -21.73
C GLN A 168 7.62 35.67 -21.86
N ASP A 169 7.66 34.85 -20.80
CA ASP A 169 8.43 33.60 -20.78
C ASP A 169 7.71 32.44 -21.54
N ILE A 170 6.46 32.64 -21.96
CA ILE A 170 5.57 31.62 -22.57
C ILE A 170 4.74 32.26 -23.71
N ASP A 171 4.51 31.50 -24.78
CA ASP A 171 3.62 31.89 -25.88
C ASP A 171 2.15 31.97 -25.48
N GLN A 172 1.41 32.93 -26.05
CA GLN A 172 -0.01 33.16 -25.77
C GLN A 172 -0.89 31.92 -26.03
N ALA A 173 -0.60 31.14 -27.07
CA ALA A 173 -1.36 29.94 -27.40
C ALA A 173 -1.19 28.84 -26.34
N ILE A 174 0.05 28.61 -25.90
CA ILE A 174 0.39 27.65 -24.83
C ILE A 174 -0.23 28.13 -23.51
N PHE A 175 -0.12 29.42 -23.22
CA PHE A 175 -0.73 30.04 -22.04
C PHE A 175 -2.23 29.73 -21.95
N ALA A 176 -3.00 30.03 -23.01
CA ALA A 176 -4.44 29.81 -23.04
C ALA A 176 -4.81 28.32 -22.88
N GLN A 177 -4.05 27.43 -23.51
CA GLN A 177 -4.30 25.99 -23.42
C GLN A 177 -4.10 25.45 -21.99
N VAL A 178 -2.99 25.82 -21.34
CA VAL A 178 -2.65 25.34 -20.00
C VAL A 178 -3.55 26.00 -18.95
N GLN A 179 -3.81 27.30 -19.09
CA GLN A 179 -4.71 28.05 -18.22
C GLN A 179 -6.10 27.41 -18.19
N GLY A 180 -6.68 27.09 -19.35
CA GLY A 180 -7.99 26.45 -19.42
C GLY A 180 -8.04 25.06 -18.75
N LYS A 181 -6.94 24.30 -18.79
CA LYS A 181 -6.85 23.00 -18.08
C LYS A 181 -6.81 23.20 -16.57
N LEU A 182 -5.96 24.10 -16.07
CA LEU A 182 -5.85 24.39 -14.64
C LEU A 182 -7.17 24.96 -14.08
N GLU A 183 -7.82 25.85 -14.81
CA GLU A 183 -9.13 26.39 -14.44
C GLU A 183 -10.22 25.31 -14.41
N ALA A 184 -10.24 24.39 -15.38
CA ALA A 184 -11.18 23.27 -15.37
C ALA A 184 -10.98 22.36 -14.15
N GLU A 185 -9.74 22.07 -13.76
CA GLU A 185 -9.44 21.31 -12.55
C GLU A 185 -9.87 22.06 -11.28
N LEU A 186 -9.62 23.37 -11.21
CA LEU A 186 -10.05 24.22 -10.10
C LEU A 186 -11.57 24.19 -9.93
N VAL A 187 -12.33 24.33 -11.02
CA VAL A 187 -13.79 24.26 -11.02
C VAL A 187 -14.29 22.90 -10.51
N GLN A 188 -13.65 21.80 -10.90
CA GLN A 188 -14.00 20.47 -10.38
C GLN A 188 -13.75 20.35 -8.88
N LEU A 189 -12.70 20.99 -8.35
CA LEU A 189 -12.43 21.02 -6.92
C LEU A 189 -13.45 21.89 -6.17
N GLU A 190 -13.84 23.04 -6.74
CA GLU A 190 -14.88 23.90 -6.19
C GLU A 190 -16.23 23.17 -6.09
N ILE A 191 -16.60 22.40 -7.12
CA ILE A 191 -17.82 21.57 -7.11
C ILE A 191 -17.74 20.51 -6.01
N LYS A 192 -16.62 19.80 -5.87
CA LYS A 192 -16.44 18.77 -4.83
C LYS A 192 -16.47 19.33 -3.42
N MET A 193 -15.99 20.55 -3.22
CA MET A 193 -16.06 21.25 -1.94
C MET A 193 -17.44 21.90 -1.69
N GLY A 194 -18.34 21.89 -2.67
CA GLY A 194 -19.64 22.56 -2.59
C GLY A 194 -19.56 24.09 -2.68
N LEU A 195 -18.45 24.65 -3.16
CA LEU A 195 -18.27 26.10 -3.36
C LEU A 195 -18.94 26.59 -4.66
N ARG A 196 -19.06 25.72 -5.66
CA ARG A 196 -19.70 26.02 -6.96
C ARG A 196 -20.72 24.93 -7.28
N GLN A 197 -21.90 25.33 -7.75
CA GLN A 197 -22.87 24.37 -8.27
C GLN A 197 -22.41 23.86 -9.64
N PRO A 198 -22.54 22.56 -9.93
CA PRO A 198 -22.21 22.04 -11.25
C PRO A 198 -23.07 22.77 -12.28
N GLU A 199 -22.44 23.44 -13.24
CA GLU A 199 -23.18 24.00 -14.37
C GLU A 199 -24.01 22.86 -14.98
N PRO A 200 -25.33 23.06 -15.14
CA PRO A 200 -26.16 22.07 -15.80
C PRO A 200 -25.53 21.88 -17.18
N ARG A 201 -24.93 20.70 -17.41
CA ARG A 201 -24.44 20.34 -18.74
C ARG A 201 -25.60 20.66 -19.67
N PRO A 202 -25.41 21.47 -20.74
CA PRO A 202 -26.45 21.70 -21.71
C PRO A 202 -26.91 20.29 -22.10
N VAL A 203 -28.12 19.97 -21.68
CA VAL A 203 -28.77 18.72 -22.05
C VAL A 203 -28.80 18.83 -23.56
N VAL A 204 -27.90 18.11 -24.23
CA VAL A 204 -27.96 17.98 -25.69
C VAL A 204 -29.36 17.45 -25.92
N GLU A 205 -30.20 18.34 -26.42
CA GLU A 205 -31.64 18.18 -26.52
C GLU A 205 -31.89 17.05 -27.52
N VAL A 206 -31.97 15.82 -27.01
CA VAL A 206 -32.70 14.77 -27.69
C VAL A 206 -34.16 15.20 -27.56
N VAL A 207 -34.63 15.85 -28.62
CA VAL A 207 -36.00 16.37 -28.80
C VAL A 207 -37.02 15.43 -28.16
N ALA A 208 -37.55 15.84 -27.02
CA ALA A 208 -38.69 15.22 -26.37
C ALA A 208 -39.45 16.29 -25.58
N GLU A 209 -40.37 16.93 -26.30
CA GLU A 209 -41.70 17.36 -25.89
C GLU A 209 -41.85 17.91 -24.46
N GLU A 210 -41.67 19.23 -24.42
CA GLU A 210 -42.23 20.24 -23.53
C GLU A 210 -43.50 19.81 -22.77
N THR A 211 -43.38 19.69 -21.44
CA THR A 211 -44.49 19.95 -20.51
C THR A 211 -44.03 20.92 -19.43
N ALA A 212 -44.61 22.11 -19.52
CA ALA A 212 -44.39 23.24 -18.64
C ALA A 212 -44.98 23.01 -17.24
N VAL A 213 -44.20 23.32 -16.20
CA VAL A 213 -44.70 23.65 -14.86
C VAL A 213 -43.91 24.85 -14.32
N THR A 214 -44.59 26.00 -14.33
CA THR A 214 -44.39 27.23 -13.54
C THR A 214 -44.41 26.91 -12.03
N ASP A 215 -43.44 27.31 -11.20
CA ASP A 215 -43.20 28.65 -10.60
C ASP A 215 -43.30 28.49 -9.07
N GLU A 216 -42.23 28.79 -8.30
CA GLU A 216 -42.35 29.33 -6.92
C GLU A 216 -41.01 29.81 -6.33
N THR A 217 -40.91 31.14 -6.25
CA THR A 217 -40.29 31.97 -5.18
C THR A 217 -38.81 31.81 -4.80
N ALA A 218 -38.02 32.79 -5.25
CA ALA A 218 -36.71 33.14 -4.73
C ALA A 218 -36.82 34.00 -3.45
N VAL A 219 -36.02 33.65 -2.43
CA VAL A 219 -35.81 34.43 -1.19
C VAL A 219 -34.44 35.10 -1.27
N PRO A 220 -34.28 36.37 -0.86
CA PRO A 220 -33.00 37.09 -0.95
C PRO A 220 -32.01 36.65 0.15
N PRO A 221 -30.69 36.67 -0.11
CA PRO A 221 -29.68 36.30 0.88
C PRO A 221 -29.55 37.38 1.96
N THR A 222 -29.63 36.95 3.21
CA THR A 222 -29.43 37.79 4.41
C THR A 222 -27.94 37.81 4.76
N ASP A 223 -27.35 39.01 4.80
CA ASP A 223 -26.00 39.28 5.29
C ASP A 223 -25.84 38.80 6.74
N THR A 224 -24.91 37.87 6.97
CA THR A 224 -24.55 37.40 8.31
C THR A 224 -23.22 38.04 8.74
N PRO A 225 -23.16 38.71 9.90
CA PRO A 225 -21.93 39.35 10.37
C PRO A 225 -20.88 38.30 10.83
N PRO A 226 -19.58 38.66 10.82
CA PRO A 226 -18.49 37.74 11.10
C PRO A 226 -18.53 37.21 12.54
N SER A 227 -18.53 35.89 12.67
CA SER A 227 -18.51 35.19 13.95
C SER A 227 -17.19 35.44 14.72
N PRO A 228 -17.24 35.81 16.02
CA PRO A 228 -16.06 36.14 16.80
C PRO A 228 -15.17 34.92 17.08
N LYS A 229 -13.86 35.11 16.91
CA LYS A 229 -12.82 34.09 17.17
C LYS A 229 -12.95 33.48 18.58
N PRO A 230 -12.88 32.14 18.72
CA PRO A 230 -13.00 31.48 20.01
C PRO A 230 -11.78 31.82 20.89
N LYS A 231 -12.04 32.36 22.09
CA LYS A 231 -11.01 32.62 23.11
C LYS A 231 -10.41 31.31 23.60
N ARG A 232 -9.07 31.20 23.52
CA ARG A 232 -8.29 30.08 24.08
C ARG A 232 -8.66 29.84 25.56
N PRO A 233 -8.94 28.59 25.97
CA PRO A 233 -9.24 28.28 27.37
C PRO A 233 -8.00 28.50 28.24
N LYS A 234 -8.15 29.29 29.31
CA LYS A 234 -7.12 29.45 30.35
C LYS A 234 -6.87 28.09 31.01
N ARG A 235 -5.60 27.71 31.18
CA ARG A 235 -5.22 26.47 31.88
C ARG A 235 -5.67 26.56 33.34
N GLN A 236 -6.68 25.76 33.69
CA GLN A 236 -7.20 25.64 35.05
C GLN A 236 -6.35 24.66 35.88
N PRO A 237 -6.22 24.90 37.20
CA PRO A 237 -5.46 24.05 38.12
C PRO A 237 -6.07 22.63 38.23
N LEU A 238 -5.23 21.65 38.59
CA LEU A 238 -5.62 20.25 38.80
C LEU A 238 -6.59 20.13 39.98
N THR A 239 -7.87 19.95 39.70
CA THR A 239 -8.91 19.61 40.67
C THR A 239 -9.16 18.10 40.68
N TRP A 240 -9.66 17.57 41.81
CA TRP A 240 -9.98 16.15 41.99
C TRP A 240 -10.98 15.60 40.96
N ASP A 241 -11.88 16.44 40.45
CA ASP A 241 -12.79 16.08 39.37
C ASP A 241 -12.04 15.68 38.09
N ARG A 242 -10.89 16.31 37.83
CA ARG A 242 -10.03 15.99 36.68
C ARG A 242 -9.29 14.67 36.86
N VAL A 243 -9.02 14.26 38.11
CA VAL A 243 -8.47 12.94 38.44
C VAL A 243 -9.52 11.86 38.17
N TRP A 244 -10.78 12.13 38.51
CA TRP A 244 -11.89 11.25 38.14
C TRP A 244 -12.14 11.23 36.62
N ASP A 245 -12.06 12.36 35.92
CA ASP A 245 -12.14 12.40 34.45
C ASP A 245 -10.94 11.71 33.77
N THR A 246 -9.76 11.70 34.41
CA THR A 246 -8.59 10.97 33.89
C THR A 246 -8.63 9.49 34.22
N LEU A 247 -9.19 9.09 35.36
CA LEU A 247 -9.46 7.68 35.70
C LEU A 247 -10.63 7.09 34.91
N LEU A 248 -11.63 7.91 34.60
CA LEU A 248 -12.71 7.59 33.66
C LEU A 248 -12.37 7.98 32.22
N SER A 249 -11.12 8.34 31.95
CA SER A 249 -10.70 8.59 30.58
C SER A 249 -10.95 7.33 29.76
N GLU A 250 -11.32 7.53 28.51
CA GLU A 250 -11.62 6.43 27.59
C GLU A 250 -10.50 5.38 27.54
N ARG A 251 -9.25 5.80 27.80
CA ARG A 251 -8.06 4.96 27.80
C ARG A 251 -7.96 4.08 29.05
N THR A 252 -8.21 4.65 30.24
CA THR A 252 -8.22 3.90 31.51
C THR A 252 -9.45 3.02 31.62
N LEU A 253 -10.60 3.45 31.12
CA LEU A 253 -11.81 2.62 31.05
C LEU A 253 -11.59 1.40 30.15
N LYS A 254 -10.94 1.59 28.98
CA LYS A 254 -10.51 0.46 28.12
C LYS A 254 -9.53 -0.46 28.83
N ALA A 255 -8.58 0.07 29.60
CA ALA A 255 -7.60 -0.74 30.34
C ALA A 255 -8.25 -1.55 31.48
N ILE A 256 -9.17 -0.95 32.24
CA ILE A 256 -9.91 -1.63 33.32
C ILE A 256 -10.83 -2.70 32.73
N LEU A 257 -11.53 -2.39 31.63
CA LEU A 257 -12.36 -3.37 30.94
C LEU A 257 -11.52 -4.55 30.44
N PHE A 258 -10.37 -4.28 29.83
CA PHE A 258 -9.45 -5.33 29.37
C PHE A 258 -8.89 -6.17 30.52
N LEU A 259 -8.52 -5.54 31.64
CA LEU A 259 -8.10 -6.23 32.86
C LEU A 259 -9.23 -7.11 33.41
N GLY A 260 -10.46 -6.61 33.45
CA GLY A 260 -11.63 -7.37 33.87
C GLY A 260 -11.86 -8.61 32.99
N VAL A 261 -11.74 -8.47 31.67
CA VAL A 261 -11.83 -9.60 30.74
C VAL A 261 -10.72 -10.62 30.97
N ILE A 262 -9.47 -10.18 31.17
CA ILE A 262 -8.34 -11.09 31.47
C ILE A 262 -8.59 -11.84 32.78
N LEU A 263 -9.00 -11.14 33.84
CA LEU A 263 -9.28 -11.77 35.14
C LEU A 263 -10.41 -12.79 35.03
N LEU A 264 -11.43 -12.48 34.23
CA LEU A 264 -12.55 -13.39 34.00
C LEU A 264 -12.14 -14.64 33.22
N ILE A 265 -11.33 -14.48 32.18
CA ILE A 265 -10.74 -15.61 31.42
C ILE A 265 -9.83 -16.43 32.34
N GLY A 266 -8.95 -15.79 33.11
CA GLY A 266 -8.04 -16.46 34.05
C GLY A 266 -8.79 -17.24 35.13
N SER A 267 -9.87 -16.66 35.68
CA SER A 267 -10.74 -17.35 36.63
C SER A 267 -11.46 -18.53 35.99
N GLY A 268 -11.98 -18.38 34.77
CA GLY A 268 -12.60 -19.46 34.01
C GLY A 268 -11.64 -20.62 33.75
N ILE A 269 -10.43 -20.33 33.27
CA ILE A 269 -9.38 -21.35 33.05
C ILE A 269 -9.00 -22.03 34.35
N SER A 270 -8.78 -21.26 35.43
CA SER A 270 -8.44 -21.84 36.74
C SER A 270 -9.55 -22.77 37.25
N TRP A 271 -10.81 -22.38 37.11
CA TRP A 271 -11.93 -23.24 37.50
C TRP A 271 -12.00 -24.52 36.64
N VAL A 272 -11.83 -24.41 35.32
CA VAL A 272 -11.81 -25.55 34.37
C VAL A 272 -10.62 -26.48 34.62
N VAL A 273 -9.46 -25.97 35.02
CA VAL A 273 -8.29 -26.84 35.26
C VAL A 273 -8.43 -27.60 36.58
N TRP A 274 -8.98 -26.97 37.62
CA TRP A 274 -8.93 -27.52 38.98
C TRP A 274 -10.20 -28.23 39.45
N ASN A 275 -11.38 -27.82 38.99
CA ASN A 275 -12.67 -28.29 39.52
C ASN A 275 -13.52 -29.08 38.52
N TRP A 276 -13.04 -29.21 37.29
CA TRP A 276 -13.89 -29.66 36.19
C TRP A 276 -14.31 -31.12 36.32
N ASN A 277 -13.40 -32.00 36.74
CA ASN A 277 -13.68 -33.43 36.92
C ASN A 277 -14.71 -33.74 38.03
N THR A 278 -15.09 -32.76 38.85
CA THR A 278 -16.04 -32.94 39.95
C THR A 278 -17.50 -32.90 39.48
N PHE A 279 -17.79 -32.32 38.32
CA PHE A 279 -19.15 -32.14 37.81
C PHE A 279 -19.51 -33.13 36.69
N PRO A 280 -20.77 -33.59 36.59
CA PRO A 280 -21.23 -34.35 35.42
C PRO A 280 -21.12 -33.54 34.12
N PRO A 281 -20.84 -34.16 32.96
CA PRO A 281 -20.64 -33.45 31.68
C PRO A 281 -21.80 -32.51 31.30
N ILE A 282 -23.05 -32.88 31.58
CA ILE A 282 -24.22 -32.04 31.26
C ILE A 282 -24.20 -30.74 32.08
N VAL A 283 -23.82 -30.82 33.36
CA VAL A 283 -23.74 -29.64 34.24
C VAL A 283 -22.63 -28.71 33.78
N GLN A 284 -21.50 -29.26 33.36
CA GLN A 284 -20.39 -28.50 32.80
C GLN A 284 -20.81 -27.71 31.54
N ILE A 285 -21.53 -28.33 30.60
CA ILE A 285 -22.06 -27.65 29.41
C ILE A 285 -23.06 -26.58 29.78
N ALA A 286 -24.02 -26.91 30.65
CA ALA A 286 -25.07 -25.99 31.06
C ALA A 286 -24.46 -24.75 31.70
N PHE A 287 -23.43 -24.94 32.53
CA PHE A 287 -22.69 -23.86 33.15
C PHE A 287 -21.98 -22.99 32.09
N LEU A 288 -21.12 -23.57 31.24
CA LEU A 288 -20.42 -22.82 30.20
C LEU A 288 -21.36 -22.10 29.23
N GLY A 289 -22.34 -22.83 28.69
CA GLY A 289 -23.34 -22.27 27.79
C GLY A 289 -24.14 -21.14 28.44
N SER A 290 -24.46 -21.24 29.74
CA SER A 290 -25.14 -20.17 30.48
C SER A 290 -24.27 -18.92 30.61
N PHE A 291 -22.96 -19.06 30.83
CA PHE A 291 -22.02 -17.94 30.85
C PHE A 291 -21.94 -17.26 29.49
N THR A 292 -21.76 -18.03 28.42
CA THR A 292 -21.71 -17.51 27.05
C THR A 292 -23.01 -16.78 26.69
N ALA A 293 -24.17 -17.37 27.01
CA ALA A 293 -25.48 -16.74 26.82
C ALA A 293 -25.65 -15.46 27.65
N LEU A 294 -25.19 -15.46 28.91
CA LEU A 294 -25.23 -14.30 29.79
C LEU A 294 -24.40 -13.14 29.24
N PHE A 295 -23.20 -13.39 28.70
CA PHE A 295 -22.39 -12.34 28.08
C PHE A 295 -23.03 -11.75 26.82
N TYR A 296 -23.65 -12.58 25.97
CA TYR A 296 -24.41 -12.06 24.83
C TYR A 296 -25.61 -11.23 25.28
N ALA A 297 -26.36 -11.71 26.28
CA ALA A 297 -27.50 -10.99 26.83
C ALA A 297 -27.08 -9.66 27.47
N LEU A 298 -25.99 -9.65 28.23
CA LEU A 298 -25.44 -8.44 28.84
C LEU A 298 -24.89 -7.48 27.79
N GLY A 299 -24.20 -7.98 26.76
CA GLY A 299 -23.70 -7.17 25.65
C GLY A 299 -24.84 -6.50 24.88
N TRP A 300 -25.91 -7.23 24.60
CA TRP A 300 -27.13 -6.68 24.01
C TRP A 300 -27.80 -5.66 24.93
N TYR A 301 -27.96 -5.97 26.22
CA TYR A 301 -28.59 -5.09 27.20
C TYR A 301 -27.83 -3.77 27.38
N VAL A 302 -26.51 -3.83 27.56
CA VAL A 302 -25.63 -2.65 27.70
C VAL A 302 -25.69 -1.79 26.43
N ARG A 303 -25.73 -2.42 25.25
CA ARG A 303 -25.84 -1.70 23.98
C ARG A 303 -27.19 -1.02 23.80
N VAL A 304 -28.29 -1.77 23.96
CA VAL A 304 -29.65 -1.30 23.62
C VAL A 304 -30.24 -0.44 24.73
N LYS A 305 -30.15 -0.92 25.98
CA LYS A 305 -30.79 -0.26 27.13
C LYS A 305 -29.92 0.85 27.72
N MET A 306 -28.63 0.59 27.91
CA MET A 306 -27.71 1.60 28.50
C MET A 306 -27.10 2.54 27.46
N ARG A 307 -27.31 2.28 26.16
CA ARG A 307 -26.78 3.10 25.04
C ARG A 307 -25.25 3.24 25.08
N LEU A 308 -24.56 2.18 25.53
CA LEU A 308 -23.10 2.08 25.54
C LEU A 308 -22.65 1.11 24.44
N PRO A 309 -22.58 1.55 23.16
CA PRO A 309 -22.37 0.66 22.02
C PRO A 309 -21.04 -0.10 22.10
N ASP A 310 -19.96 0.59 22.47
CA ASP A 310 -18.61 0.00 22.49
C ASP A 310 -18.48 -1.08 23.57
N SER A 311 -19.01 -0.81 24.77
CA SER A 311 -19.02 -1.79 25.86
C SER A 311 -19.87 -3.01 25.52
N GLY A 312 -21.03 -2.81 24.89
CA GLY A 312 -21.89 -3.91 24.44
C GLY A 312 -21.25 -4.76 23.34
N ILE A 313 -20.52 -4.13 22.41
CA ILE A 313 -19.71 -4.83 21.39
C ILE A 313 -18.61 -5.66 22.07
N ALA A 314 -17.89 -5.08 23.04
CA ALA A 314 -16.82 -5.79 23.75
C ALA A 314 -17.33 -7.02 24.52
N LEU A 315 -18.45 -6.91 25.22
CA LEU A 315 -19.08 -8.05 25.92
C LEU A 315 -19.53 -9.14 24.94
N SER A 316 -20.13 -8.75 23.80
CA SER A 316 -20.53 -9.68 22.75
C SER A 316 -19.33 -10.36 22.07
N ALA A 317 -18.20 -9.65 21.97
CA ALA A 317 -16.94 -10.19 21.47
C ALA A 317 -16.38 -11.26 22.42
N VAL A 318 -16.38 -11.00 23.73
CA VAL A 318 -15.98 -12.00 24.75
C VAL A 318 -16.86 -13.23 24.67
N ALA A 319 -18.18 -13.05 24.61
CA ALA A 319 -19.13 -14.16 24.43
C ALA A 319 -18.79 -15.00 23.19
N SER A 320 -18.50 -14.33 22.08
CA SER A 320 -18.13 -15.00 20.82
C SER A 320 -16.88 -15.84 20.96
N LEU A 321 -15.86 -15.36 21.66
CA LEU A 321 -14.62 -16.12 21.90
C LEU A 321 -14.82 -17.35 22.81
N LEU A 322 -15.84 -17.35 23.67
CA LEU A 322 -16.16 -18.49 24.54
C LEU A 322 -16.83 -19.64 23.77
N VAL A 323 -17.58 -19.36 22.72
CA VAL A 323 -18.30 -20.38 21.93
C VAL A 323 -17.40 -21.55 21.47
N PRO A 324 -16.26 -21.33 20.78
CA PRO A 324 -15.38 -22.45 20.40
C PRO A 324 -14.77 -23.15 21.62
N LEU A 325 -14.51 -22.42 22.70
CA LEU A 325 -14.00 -23.00 23.95
C LEU A 325 -15.03 -23.96 24.58
N ASP A 326 -16.32 -23.64 24.51
CA ASP A 326 -17.41 -24.47 25.03
C ASP A 326 -17.43 -25.84 24.32
N PHE A 327 -17.23 -25.88 23.00
CA PHE A 327 -17.12 -27.14 22.26
C PHE A 327 -15.88 -27.95 22.62
N VAL A 328 -14.73 -27.28 22.82
CA VAL A 328 -13.48 -27.94 23.24
C VAL A 328 -13.63 -28.53 24.64
N ALA A 329 -14.17 -27.75 25.58
CA ALA A 329 -14.42 -28.19 26.94
C ALA A 329 -15.35 -29.41 26.94
N PHE A 330 -16.46 -29.35 26.19
CA PHE A 330 -17.40 -30.46 26.09
C PHE A 330 -16.78 -31.73 25.49
N TYR A 331 -15.88 -31.60 24.51
CA TYR A 331 -15.11 -32.73 23.96
C TYR A 331 -14.20 -33.36 25.01
N ILE A 332 -13.40 -32.54 25.72
CA ILE A 332 -12.45 -33.02 26.74
C ILE A 332 -13.18 -33.71 27.90
N SER A 333 -14.38 -33.26 28.24
CA SER A 333 -15.24 -33.86 29.28
C SER A 333 -15.81 -35.24 28.95
N GLY A 334 -15.51 -35.81 27.77
CA GLY A 334 -16.11 -37.06 27.32
C GLY A 334 -17.55 -36.91 26.83
N GLY A 335 -17.96 -35.68 26.50
CA GLY A 335 -19.27 -35.38 25.92
C GLY A 335 -19.51 -35.98 24.54
N PHE A 336 -18.42 -36.29 23.84
CA PHE A 336 -18.43 -36.93 22.53
C PHE A 336 -17.57 -38.21 22.54
N PRO A 337 -17.81 -39.16 21.63
CA PRO A 337 -16.99 -40.36 21.49
C PRO A 337 -15.51 -40.03 21.30
N ALA A 338 -14.63 -40.81 21.93
CA ALA A 338 -13.19 -40.69 21.71
C ALA A 338 -12.87 -40.85 20.22
N GLY A 339 -12.16 -39.88 19.64
CA GLY A 339 -11.82 -39.87 18.21
C GLY A 339 -12.77 -39.07 17.31
N SER A 340 -13.88 -38.52 17.84
CA SER A 340 -14.79 -37.67 17.06
C SER A 340 -14.35 -36.20 16.96
N TRP A 341 -13.08 -35.89 17.26
CA TRP A 341 -12.56 -34.51 17.23
C TRP A 341 -12.81 -33.79 15.88
N PRO A 342 -12.59 -34.41 14.71
CA PRO A 342 -12.87 -33.75 13.43
C PRO A 342 -14.34 -33.32 13.28
N GLN A 343 -15.29 -34.16 13.71
CA GLN A 343 -16.72 -33.85 13.67
C GLN A 343 -17.08 -32.72 14.64
N VAL A 344 -16.49 -32.72 15.84
CA VAL A 344 -16.71 -31.67 16.84
C VAL A 344 -16.14 -30.34 16.37
N TRP A 345 -14.92 -30.34 15.82
CA TRP A 345 -14.30 -29.14 15.26
C TRP A 345 -15.10 -28.58 14.08
N LEU A 346 -15.64 -29.45 13.22
CA LEU A 346 -16.53 -29.06 12.13
C LEU A 346 -17.82 -28.43 12.67
N ALA A 347 -18.50 -29.10 13.61
CA ALA A 347 -19.73 -28.60 14.23
C ALA A 347 -19.50 -27.23 14.91
N ALA A 348 -18.43 -27.10 15.69
CA ALA A 348 -18.05 -25.87 16.36
C ALA A 348 -17.82 -24.74 15.34
N SER A 349 -17.13 -25.01 14.23
CA SER A 349 -16.84 -24.01 13.20
C SER A 349 -18.11 -23.55 12.48
N ILE A 350 -19.06 -24.46 12.19
CA ILE A 350 -20.38 -24.12 11.61
C ILE A 350 -21.16 -23.21 12.56
N VAL A 351 -21.26 -23.60 13.84
CA VAL A 351 -21.99 -22.85 14.85
C VAL A 351 -21.38 -21.46 15.04
N CYS A 352 -20.04 -21.37 15.15
CA CYS A 352 -19.34 -20.08 15.23
C CYS A 352 -19.61 -19.21 14.01
N LEU A 353 -19.51 -19.75 12.79
CA LEU A 353 -19.73 -18.97 11.57
C LEU A 353 -21.15 -18.39 11.50
N LEU A 354 -22.16 -19.21 11.80
CA LEU A 354 -23.56 -18.78 11.81
C LEU A 354 -23.81 -17.72 12.90
N LEU A 355 -23.37 -18.00 14.12
CA LEU A 355 -23.56 -17.11 15.26
C LEU A 355 -22.85 -15.77 15.03
N TYR A 356 -21.60 -15.77 14.58
CA TYR A 356 -20.85 -14.55 14.30
C TYR A 356 -21.46 -13.76 13.14
N SER A 357 -22.01 -14.44 12.13
CA SER A 357 -22.73 -13.78 11.03
C SER A 357 -23.98 -13.07 11.53
N VAL A 358 -24.79 -13.74 12.36
CA VAL A 358 -25.98 -13.13 12.97
C VAL A 358 -25.59 -11.94 13.85
N VAL A 359 -24.61 -12.13 14.74
CA VAL A 359 -24.13 -11.07 15.65
C VAL A 359 -23.55 -9.90 14.85
N ALA A 360 -22.79 -10.14 13.79
CA ALA A 360 -22.26 -9.09 12.92
C ALA A 360 -23.40 -8.28 12.28
N LEU A 361 -24.43 -8.94 11.75
CA LEU A 361 -25.55 -8.25 11.10
C LEU A 361 -26.40 -7.45 12.10
N LEU A 362 -26.55 -7.93 13.33
CA LEU A 362 -27.24 -7.22 14.40
C LEU A 362 -26.43 -6.04 14.94
N LEU A 363 -25.12 -6.23 15.13
CA LEU A 363 -24.25 -5.27 15.79
C LEU A 363 -23.56 -4.30 14.84
N GLN A 364 -23.45 -4.62 13.55
CA GLN A 364 -22.79 -3.83 12.51
C GLN A 364 -21.37 -3.37 12.86
N ALA A 365 -20.64 -4.17 13.63
CA ALA A 365 -19.29 -3.86 14.08
C ALA A 365 -18.24 -4.62 13.25
N GLU A 366 -17.22 -3.91 12.77
CA GLU A 366 -16.16 -4.46 11.90
C GLU A 366 -15.42 -5.65 12.55
N PHE A 367 -15.30 -5.65 13.88
CA PHE A 367 -14.67 -6.73 14.65
C PHE A 367 -15.26 -8.12 14.33
N PHE A 368 -16.58 -8.23 14.21
CA PHE A 368 -17.22 -9.51 13.89
C PHE A 368 -16.97 -9.96 12.46
N GLY A 369 -16.64 -9.05 11.54
CA GLY A 369 -16.18 -9.41 10.21
C GLY A 369 -14.89 -10.25 10.26
N TYR A 370 -13.95 -9.91 11.15
CA TYR A 370 -12.75 -10.71 11.36
C TYR A 370 -13.06 -12.08 11.98
N LEU A 371 -13.97 -12.13 12.95
CA LEU A 371 -14.40 -13.40 13.55
C LEU A 371 -15.10 -14.32 12.53
N ILE A 372 -15.95 -13.77 11.65
CA ILE A 372 -16.55 -14.51 10.53
C ILE A 372 -15.44 -15.10 9.64
N SER A 373 -14.43 -14.31 9.28
CA SER A 373 -13.31 -14.79 8.46
C SER A 373 -12.51 -15.91 9.16
N ILE A 374 -12.23 -15.77 10.46
CA ILE A 374 -11.55 -16.82 11.25
C ILE A 374 -12.40 -18.09 11.30
N ALA A 375 -13.70 -17.96 11.56
CA ALA A 375 -14.63 -19.10 11.58
C ALA A 375 -14.74 -19.77 10.21
N ALA A 376 -14.73 -19.01 9.11
CA ALA A 376 -14.74 -19.54 7.76
C ALA A 376 -13.45 -20.31 7.43
N VAL A 377 -12.28 -19.80 7.83
CA VAL A 377 -11.01 -20.52 7.68
C VAL A 377 -11.01 -21.79 8.54
N SER A 378 -11.46 -21.71 9.80
CA SER A 378 -11.61 -22.87 10.68
C SER A 378 -12.55 -23.92 10.10
N LEU A 379 -13.69 -23.51 9.54
CA LEU A 379 -14.64 -24.38 8.88
C LEU A 379 -14.01 -25.10 7.69
N SER A 380 -13.28 -24.37 6.83
CA SER A 380 -12.60 -24.99 5.70
C SER A 380 -11.54 -25.98 6.15
N LEU A 381 -10.74 -25.65 7.16
CA LEU A 381 -9.73 -26.56 7.70
C LEU A 381 -10.37 -27.81 8.33
N ALA A 382 -11.48 -27.66 9.06
CA ALA A 382 -12.21 -28.77 9.64
C ALA A 382 -12.78 -29.71 8.56
N LEU A 383 -13.27 -29.17 7.44
CA LEU A 383 -13.72 -29.95 6.29
C LEU A 383 -12.58 -30.77 5.67
N PHE A 384 -11.38 -30.19 5.53
CA PHE A 384 -10.20 -30.91 5.04
C PHE A 384 -9.59 -31.88 6.07
N ASN A 385 -9.97 -31.78 7.34
CA ASN A 385 -9.54 -32.72 8.37
C ASN A 385 -10.39 -34.00 8.43
N LEU A 386 -11.49 -34.07 7.69
CA LEU A 386 -12.25 -35.31 7.49
C LEU A 386 -11.39 -36.36 6.77
N PRO A 387 -11.63 -37.67 7.03
CA PRO A 387 -10.60 -38.68 7.29
C PRO A 387 -9.61 -38.88 6.15
N GLY A 388 -8.52 -38.11 6.18
CA GLY A 388 -7.33 -38.29 5.32
C GLY A 388 -7.01 -37.13 4.38
N ALA A 389 -7.79 -36.05 4.35
CA ALA A 389 -7.51 -34.90 3.48
C ALA A 389 -6.57 -33.84 4.10
N MET A 390 -5.85 -34.16 5.19
CA MET A 390 -4.95 -33.21 5.86
C MET A 390 -3.88 -32.62 4.93
N ALA A 391 -3.45 -33.37 3.90
CA ALA A 391 -2.54 -32.87 2.87
C ALA A 391 -3.07 -31.62 2.11
N TRP A 392 -4.38 -31.38 2.14
CA TRP A 392 -5.06 -30.29 1.44
C TRP A 392 -5.24 -29.02 2.27
N TRP A 393 -4.70 -28.97 3.49
CA TRP A 393 -4.82 -27.80 4.36
C TRP A 393 -4.37 -26.47 3.72
N PRO A 394 -3.31 -26.39 2.88
CA PRO A 394 -2.91 -25.12 2.27
C PRO A 394 -4.00 -24.55 1.36
N LEU A 395 -4.67 -25.44 0.63
CA LEU A 395 -5.80 -25.10 -0.23
C LEU A 395 -6.98 -24.64 0.62
N GLY A 396 -7.28 -25.32 1.73
CA GLY A 396 -8.38 -24.93 2.60
C GLY A 396 -8.29 -23.49 3.12
N VAL A 397 -7.12 -23.06 3.59
CA VAL A 397 -6.95 -21.68 4.09
C VAL A 397 -7.08 -20.66 2.95
N THR A 398 -6.41 -20.89 1.83
CA THR A 398 -6.37 -19.94 0.70
C THR A 398 -7.67 -19.90 -0.11
N ALA A 399 -8.43 -21.01 -0.15
CA ALA A 399 -9.73 -21.10 -0.80
C ALA A 399 -10.79 -20.22 -0.12
N VAL A 400 -10.64 -19.91 1.17
CA VAL A 400 -11.50 -18.95 1.87
C VAL A 400 -11.07 -17.51 1.61
N SER A 401 -9.77 -17.26 1.43
CA SER A 401 -9.24 -15.91 1.19
C SER A 401 -9.81 -15.28 -0.10
N LEU A 402 -9.93 -16.04 -1.19
CA LEU A 402 -10.41 -15.50 -2.46
C LEU A 402 -11.89 -15.03 -2.40
N PRO A 403 -12.86 -15.83 -1.93
CA PRO A 403 -14.23 -15.36 -1.70
C PRO A 403 -14.32 -14.14 -0.78
N LEU A 404 -13.50 -14.06 0.28
CA LEU A 404 -13.47 -12.87 1.15
C LEU A 404 -13.00 -11.62 0.38
N ALA A 405 -11.95 -11.74 -0.45
CA ALA A 405 -11.50 -10.64 -1.30
C ALA A 405 -12.54 -10.26 -2.37
N LEU A 406 -13.24 -11.23 -2.96
CA LEU A 406 -14.33 -10.97 -3.91
C LEU A 406 -15.52 -10.29 -3.22
N LEU A 407 -15.91 -10.75 -2.03
CA LEU A 407 -16.97 -10.14 -1.23
C LEU A 407 -16.63 -8.69 -0.88
N HIS A 408 -15.37 -8.37 -0.59
CA HIS A 408 -14.95 -6.97 -0.41
C HIS A 408 -15.30 -6.08 -1.62
N HIS A 409 -15.13 -6.57 -2.85
CA HIS A 409 -15.46 -5.81 -4.06
C HIS A 409 -16.96 -5.77 -4.38
N LEU A 410 -17.73 -6.76 -3.90
CA LEU A 410 -19.18 -6.85 -4.12
C LEU A 410 -19.99 -6.09 -3.05
N LEU A 411 -19.56 -6.11 -1.80
CA LEU A 411 -20.28 -5.53 -0.66
C LEU A 411 -20.55 -4.01 -0.74
N PRO A 412 -19.66 -3.16 -1.31
CA PRO A 412 -19.94 -1.74 -1.52
C PRO A 412 -21.17 -1.48 -2.38
N ARG A 413 -21.49 -2.40 -3.31
CA ARG A 413 -22.67 -2.35 -4.17
C ARG A 413 -23.94 -2.89 -3.48
N GLY A 414 -23.78 -3.53 -2.32
CA GLY A 414 -24.88 -4.14 -1.56
C GLY A 414 -25.59 -3.17 -0.60
N PRO A 415 -26.52 -3.72 0.22
CA PRO A 415 -27.25 -2.97 1.23
C PRO A 415 -26.33 -2.26 2.22
N GLN A 416 -26.73 -1.07 2.70
CA GLN A 416 -25.94 -0.28 3.66
C GLN A 416 -25.56 -1.09 4.91
N ARG A 417 -26.43 -2.02 5.34
CA ARG A 417 -26.21 -2.89 6.51
C ARG A 417 -24.99 -3.81 6.38
N THR A 418 -24.48 -4.13 5.20
CA THR A 418 -23.37 -5.09 5.03
C THR A 418 -22.05 -4.41 4.67
N ARG A 419 -22.05 -3.09 4.41
CA ARG A 419 -20.85 -2.37 3.96
C ARG A 419 -19.71 -2.39 4.98
N PHE A 420 -20.03 -2.46 6.27
CA PHE A 420 -19.05 -2.55 7.36
C PHE A 420 -18.18 -3.82 7.28
N LEU A 421 -18.64 -4.89 6.59
CA LEU A 421 -17.87 -6.13 6.41
C LEU A 421 -16.79 -6.03 5.34
N SER A 422 -16.84 -5.02 4.46
CA SER A 422 -15.91 -4.91 3.33
C SER A 422 -14.45 -4.82 3.79
N ARG A 423 -14.14 -3.95 4.77
CA ARG A 423 -12.80 -3.78 5.33
C ARG A 423 -12.26 -5.04 6.00
N PRO A 424 -12.93 -5.65 7.00
CA PRO A 424 -12.39 -6.83 7.67
C PRO A 424 -12.17 -7.99 6.69
N PHE A 425 -13.01 -8.15 5.67
CA PHE A 425 -12.84 -9.22 4.69
C PHE A 425 -11.59 -9.07 3.82
N ILE A 426 -11.23 -7.87 3.36
CA ILE A 426 -10.00 -7.71 2.56
C ILE A 426 -8.74 -7.85 3.42
N HIS A 427 -8.78 -7.34 4.66
CA HIS A 427 -7.68 -7.51 5.63
C HIS A 427 -7.50 -8.98 5.99
N ALA A 428 -8.58 -9.71 6.28
CA ALA A 428 -8.53 -11.13 6.58
C ALA A 428 -8.11 -11.95 5.36
N ALA A 429 -8.60 -11.63 4.15
CA ALA A 429 -8.23 -12.33 2.93
C ALA A 429 -6.71 -12.30 2.68
N VAL A 430 -6.11 -11.11 2.67
CA VAL A 430 -4.65 -10.96 2.49
C VAL A 430 -3.89 -11.51 3.69
N GLY A 431 -4.39 -11.23 4.90
CA GLY A 431 -3.80 -11.65 6.17
C GLY A 431 -3.79 -13.16 6.39
N THR A 432 -4.68 -13.93 5.74
CA THR A 432 -4.67 -15.40 5.78
C THR A 432 -3.92 -15.99 4.59
N ALA A 433 -4.06 -15.42 3.39
CA ALA A 433 -3.40 -15.94 2.19
C ALA A 433 -1.87 -15.90 2.30
N VAL A 434 -1.29 -14.76 2.71
CA VAL A 434 0.17 -14.59 2.75
C VAL A 434 0.84 -15.55 3.75
N PRO A 435 0.40 -15.62 5.03
CA PRO A 435 1.00 -16.58 5.97
C PRO A 435 0.76 -18.03 5.56
N ALA A 436 -0.41 -18.37 5.00
CA ALA A 436 -0.68 -19.73 4.54
C ALA A 436 0.27 -20.15 3.40
N MET A 437 0.54 -19.27 2.44
CA MET A 437 1.50 -19.52 1.37
C MET A 437 2.93 -19.69 1.90
N LEU A 438 3.37 -18.82 2.82
CA LEU A 438 4.71 -18.90 3.41
C LEU A 438 4.88 -20.17 4.26
N LEU A 439 3.90 -20.48 5.09
CA LEU A 439 3.92 -21.68 5.95
C LEU A 439 3.90 -22.95 5.10
N SER A 440 3.02 -23.02 4.10
CA SER A 440 2.93 -24.18 3.20
C SER A 440 4.19 -24.35 2.34
N PHE A 441 4.84 -23.26 1.93
CA PHE A 441 6.15 -23.30 1.31
C PHE A 441 7.21 -23.89 2.25
N GLY A 442 7.28 -23.41 3.49
CA GLY A 442 8.19 -23.95 4.51
C GLY A 442 7.98 -25.44 4.74
N VAL A 443 6.73 -25.88 4.89
CA VAL A 443 6.37 -27.31 5.03
C VAL A 443 6.77 -28.11 3.78
N SER A 444 6.65 -27.53 2.59
CA SER A 444 7.00 -28.20 1.32
C SER A 444 8.49 -28.57 1.21
N LEU A 445 9.36 -27.88 1.95
CA LEU A 445 10.80 -28.18 2.02
C LEU A 445 11.10 -29.46 2.81
N PHE A 446 10.22 -29.82 3.75
CA PHE A 446 10.35 -31.02 4.59
C PHE A 446 9.44 -32.17 4.17
N THR A 447 8.49 -31.91 3.28
CA THR A 447 7.51 -32.91 2.83
C THR A 447 8.13 -33.79 1.73
N PRO A 448 8.10 -35.13 1.87
CA PRO A 448 8.62 -36.02 0.84
C PRO A 448 7.88 -35.87 -0.50
N PRO A 449 8.56 -36.02 -1.64
CA PRO A 449 7.95 -35.91 -2.97
C PRO A 449 6.83 -36.93 -3.24
N ALA A 450 6.77 -38.02 -2.46
CA ALA A 450 5.74 -39.06 -2.58
C ALA A 450 4.31 -38.57 -2.23
N GLN A 451 4.18 -37.44 -1.52
CA GLN A 451 2.86 -36.90 -1.14
C GLN A 451 2.29 -35.99 -2.24
N ALA A 452 1.90 -36.56 -3.37
CA ALA A 452 1.39 -35.81 -4.52
C ALA A 452 0.21 -34.89 -4.15
N GLY A 453 -0.71 -35.35 -3.29
CA GLY A 453 -1.88 -34.57 -2.83
C GLY A 453 -1.50 -33.23 -2.19
N PHE A 454 -0.43 -33.20 -1.39
CA PHE A 454 0.05 -31.96 -0.77
C PHE A 454 0.54 -30.96 -1.82
N TYR A 455 1.29 -31.41 -2.82
CA TYR A 455 1.81 -30.52 -3.86
C TYR A 455 0.72 -30.02 -4.82
N TYR A 456 -0.34 -30.81 -5.08
CA TYR A 456 -1.54 -30.31 -5.78
C TYR A 456 -2.21 -29.18 -4.99
N ALA A 457 -2.42 -29.40 -3.69
CA ALA A 457 -3.01 -28.41 -2.81
C ALA A 457 -2.13 -27.16 -2.70
N LEU A 458 -0.81 -27.32 -2.63
CA LEU A 458 0.16 -26.24 -2.62
C LEU A 458 0.11 -25.41 -3.91
N ALA A 459 0.11 -26.06 -5.08
CA ALA A 459 0.00 -25.37 -6.37
C ALA A 459 -1.28 -24.54 -6.46
N ALA A 460 -2.42 -25.13 -6.11
CA ALA A 460 -3.71 -24.45 -6.09
C ALA A 460 -3.73 -23.30 -5.07
N ALA A 461 -3.16 -23.50 -3.89
CA ALA A 461 -3.08 -22.46 -2.85
C ALA A 461 -2.27 -21.24 -3.31
N TRP A 462 -1.17 -21.46 -4.03
CA TRP A 462 -0.35 -20.37 -4.56
C TRP A 462 -1.06 -19.59 -5.68
N TRP A 463 -1.83 -20.26 -6.55
CA TRP A 463 -2.69 -19.59 -7.53
C TRP A 463 -3.77 -18.73 -6.85
N LEU A 464 -4.51 -19.30 -5.90
CA LEU A 464 -5.59 -18.59 -5.19
C LEU A 464 -5.05 -17.45 -4.33
N GLY A 465 -3.90 -17.65 -3.67
CA GLY A 465 -3.22 -16.62 -2.90
C GLY A 465 -2.72 -15.47 -3.79
N GLY A 466 -2.13 -15.78 -4.95
CA GLY A 466 -1.76 -14.79 -5.96
C GLY A 466 -2.94 -13.94 -6.43
N LEU A 467 -4.07 -14.58 -6.76
CA LEU A 467 -5.31 -13.90 -7.14
C LEU A 467 -5.89 -13.05 -6.00
N THR A 468 -5.86 -13.55 -4.76
CA THR A 468 -6.31 -12.81 -3.58
C THR A 468 -5.48 -11.55 -3.39
N MET A 469 -4.16 -11.64 -3.47
CA MET A 469 -3.28 -10.48 -3.36
C MET A 469 -3.50 -9.50 -4.51
N LEU A 470 -3.72 -9.98 -5.74
CA LEU A 470 -4.05 -9.14 -6.89
C LEU A 470 -5.31 -8.29 -6.64
N LEU A 471 -6.36 -8.88 -6.06
CA LEU A 471 -7.56 -8.16 -5.64
C LEU A 471 -7.32 -7.17 -4.49
N GLY A 472 -6.29 -7.40 -3.67
CA GLY A 472 -5.89 -6.54 -2.56
C GLY A 472 -4.97 -5.36 -2.96
N VAL A 473 -4.26 -5.44 -4.08
CA VAL A 473 -3.34 -4.38 -4.53
C VAL A 473 -4.00 -3.00 -4.62
N PRO A 474 -5.19 -2.83 -5.24
CA PRO A 474 -5.83 -1.51 -5.35
C PRO A 474 -6.19 -0.89 -4.00
N TYR A 475 -6.48 -1.71 -2.98
CA TYR A 475 -6.90 -1.28 -1.66
C TYR A 475 -5.70 -0.87 -0.78
N PHE A 476 -4.68 -1.72 -0.68
CA PHE A 476 -3.53 -1.47 0.21
C PHE A 476 -2.48 -0.53 -0.39
N ARG A 477 -2.35 -0.52 -1.71
CA ARG A 477 -1.30 0.22 -2.44
C ARG A 477 0.14 -0.01 -1.95
N LEU A 478 0.40 -1.09 -1.21
CA LEU A 478 1.71 -1.39 -0.63
C LEU A 478 2.64 -2.00 -1.70
N PRO A 479 3.85 -1.45 -1.93
CA PRO A 479 4.80 -2.01 -2.89
C PRO A 479 5.19 -3.46 -2.57
N SER A 480 5.30 -3.82 -1.29
CA SER A 480 5.62 -5.18 -0.85
C SER A 480 4.55 -6.19 -1.25
N LEU A 481 3.26 -5.81 -1.19
CA LEU A 481 2.16 -6.67 -1.62
C LEU A 481 2.19 -6.92 -3.13
N VAL A 482 2.59 -5.92 -3.91
CA VAL A 482 2.77 -6.07 -5.36
C VAL A 482 3.91 -7.04 -5.68
N TRP A 483 5.04 -6.93 -4.99
CA TRP A 483 6.12 -7.91 -5.13
C TRP A 483 5.67 -9.34 -4.74
N ALA A 484 4.97 -9.49 -3.62
CA ALA A 484 4.46 -10.78 -3.17
C ALA A 484 3.48 -11.39 -4.18
N MET A 485 2.54 -10.60 -4.69
CA MET A 485 1.60 -11.01 -5.75
C MET A 485 2.33 -11.43 -7.02
N GLN A 486 3.30 -10.64 -7.45
CA GLN A 486 4.06 -10.92 -8.67
C GLN A 486 5.00 -12.12 -8.54
N LEU A 487 5.48 -12.45 -7.35
CA LEU A 487 6.26 -13.68 -7.11
C LEU A 487 5.38 -14.92 -6.90
N ALA A 488 4.11 -14.73 -6.53
CA ALA A 488 3.16 -15.82 -6.31
C ALA A 488 2.91 -16.64 -7.58
N PHE A 489 2.69 -16.00 -8.73
CA PHE A 489 2.35 -16.72 -9.97
C PHE A 489 3.50 -17.58 -10.52
N PRO A 490 4.77 -17.11 -10.57
CA PRO A 490 5.91 -17.95 -10.94
C PRO A 490 6.07 -19.19 -10.06
N ALA A 491 5.89 -19.02 -8.75
CA ALA A 491 5.92 -20.13 -7.81
C ALA A 491 4.73 -21.07 -7.99
N ALA A 492 3.53 -20.55 -8.26
CA ALA A 492 2.35 -21.35 -8.59
C ALA A 492 2.56 -22.20 -9.85
N VAL A 493 3.13 -21.60 -10.91
CA VAL A 493 3.52 -22.31 -12.15
C VAL A 493 4.53 -23.40 -11.85
N TRP A 494 5.58 -23.09 -11.08
CA TRP A 494 6.59 -24.06 -10.68
C TRP A 494 5.97 -25.26 -9.93
N PHE A 495 5.14 -25.03 -8.93
CA PHE A 495 4.48 -26.10 -8.19
C PHE A 495 3.54 -26.92 -9.08
N THR A 496 2.80 -26.26 -9.96
CA THR A 496 1.91 -26.94 -10.93
C THR A 496 2.71 -27.86 -11.84
N GLN A 497 3.81 -27.37 -12.41
CA GLN A 497 4.69 -28.14 -13.28
C GLN A 497 5.38 -29.27 -12.53
N ARG A 498 5.86 -29.03 -11.30
CA ARG A 498 6.50 -30.07 -10.49
C ARG A 498 5.59 -31.27 -10.31
N VAL A 499 4.30 -31.05 -10.07
CA VAL A 499 3.32 -32.13 -9.91
C VAL A 499 3.06 -32.83 -11.24
N LEU A 500 2.77 -32.08 -12.30
CA LEU A 500 2.51 -32.65 -13.62
C LEU A 500 3.74 -33.43 -14.13
N PHE A 501 4.93 -32.87 -14.03
CA PHE A 501 6.16 -33.49 -14.52
C PHE A 501 6.59 -34.69 -13.69
N ALA A 502 6.26 -34.75 -12.40
CA ALA A 502 6.45 -35.96 -11.60
C ALA A 502 5.60 -37.13 -12.13
N VAL A 503 4.35 -36.87 -12.51
CA VAL A 503 3.44 -37.89 -13.08
C VAL A 503 3.95 -38.36 -14.45
N TRP A 504 4.42 -37.44 -15.29
CA TRP A 504 4.84 -37.73 -16.67
C TRP A 504 6.34 -38.05 -16.81
N ARG A 505 7.08 -38.08 -15.69
CA ARG A 505 8.55 -38.27 -15.63
C ARG A 505 9.31 -37.33 -16.56
N VAL A 506 8.85 -36.08 -16.67
CA VAL A 506 9.46 -35.08 -17.54
C VAL A 506 10.76 -34.56 -16.92
N PRO A 507 11.86 -34.47 -17.68
CA PRO A 507 13.14 -33.96 -17.18
C PRO A 507 13.04 -32.55 -16.60
N PHE A 508 13.87 -32.28 -15.60
CA PHE A 508 13.82 -31.04 -14.82
C PHE A 508 13.97 -29.76 -15.66
N GLY A 509 14.75 -29.78 -16.75
CA GLY A 509 14.94 -28.63 -17.64
C GLY A 509 13.65 -28.10 -18.28
N TRP A 510 12.59 -28.90 -18.37
CA TRP A 510 11.30 -28.47 -18.92
C TRP A 510 10.52 -27.51 -18.02
N HIS A 511 10.89 -27.33 -16.75
CA HIS A 511 10.24 -26.32 -15.89
C HIS A 511 10.47 -24.89 -16.42
N ALA A 512 11.55 -24.67 -17.18
CA ALA A 512 11.80 -23.41 -17.87
C ALA A 512 10.63 -22.97 -18.78
N LEU A 513 9.92 -23.93 -19.37
CA LEU A 513 8.79 -23.65 -20.28
C LEU A 513 7.67 -22.89 -19.59
N GLY A 514 7.41 -23.16 -18.31
CA GLY A 514 6.32 -22.51 -17.58
C GLY A 514 6.62 -21.05 -17.32
N TRP A 515 7.87 -20.75 -16.97
CA TRP A 515 8.32 -19.37 -16.75
C TRP A 515 8.41 -18.57 -18.05
N ALA A 516 8.83 -19.20 -19.16
CA ALA A 516 8.77 -18.58 -20.48
C ALA A 516 7.33 -18.18 -20.81
N LEU A 517 6.38 -19.13 -20.75
CA LEU A 517 4.97 -18.85 -21.04
C LEU A 517 4.34 -17.79 -20.13
N LEU A 518 4.84 -17.62 -18.91
CA LEU A 518 4.35 -16.61 -17.97
C LEU A 518 4.91 -15.20 -18.25
N ALA A 519 6.15 -15.09 -18.73
CA ALA A 519 6.82 -13.82 -18.99
C ALA A 519 6.06 -12.82 -19.91
N PRO A 520 5.42 -13.22 -21.03
CA PRO A 520 4.70 -12.27 -21.88
C PRO A 520 3.51 -11.61 -21.17
N PHE A 521 2.86 -12.30 -20.22
CA PHE A 521 1.78 -11.71 -19.43
C PHE A 521 2.30 -10.57 -18.55
N TYR A 522 3.49 -10.73 -17.96
CA TYR A 522 4.13 -9.69 -17.16
C TYR A 522 4.61 -8.51 -18.01
N LEU A 523 5.14 -8.76 -19.20
CA LEU A 523 5.52 -7.70 -20.14
C LEU A 523 4.30 -6.89 -20.60
N LEU A 524 3.20 -7.57 -20.92
CA LEU A 524 1.95 -6.94 -21.34
C LEU A 524 1.31 -6.15 -20.19
N ALA A 525 1.27 -6.72 -18.98
CA ALA A 525 0.79 -6.04 -17.79
C ALA A 525 1.63 -4.80 -17.48
N GLY A 526 2.96 -4.91 -17.55
CA GLY A 526 3.87 -3.79 -17.34
C GLY A 526 3.66 -2.66 -18.34
N TRP A 527 3.44 -3.01 -19.61
CA TRP A 527 3.15 -2.05 -20.67
C TRP A 527 1.80 -1.37 -20.49
N TRP A 528 0.78 -2.14 -20.11
CA TRP A 528 -0.56 -1.63 -19.87
C TRP A 528 -0.60 -0.68 -18.66
N LEU A 529 0.04 -1.07 -17.55
CA LEU A 529 0.11 -0.26 -16.33
C LEU A 529 0.90 1.05 -16.53
N ARG A 530 1.87 1.08 -17.45
CA ARG A 530 2.62 2.29 -17.79
C ARG A 530 1.74 3.39 -18.40
N ARG A 531 0.57 3.06 -18.95
CA ARG A 531 -0.36 4.04 -19.55
C ARG A 531 -1.16 4.84 -18.52
N TYR A 532 -1.12 4.44 -17.24
CA TYR A 532 -1.78 5.17 -16.17
C TYR A 532 -0.93 6.35 -15.70
N GLU A 533 -1.57 7.46 -15.36
CA GLU A 533 -0.90 8.68 -14.86
C GLU A 533 -0.45 8.54 -13.39
N ASP A 534 -1.00 7.59 -12.63
CA ASP A 534 -0.65 7.39 -11.21
C ASP A 534 0.77 6.77 -11.08
N ASP A 535 1.71 7.53 -10.52
CA ASP A 535 3.10 7.12 -10.27
C ASP A 535 3.21 5.79 -9.54
N VAL A 536 2.29 5.50 -8.61
CA VAL A 536 2.28 4.25 -7.86
C VAL A 536 1.95 3.07 -8.78
N VAL A 537 0.97 3.25 -9.67
CA VAL A 537 0.56 2.24 -10.67
C VAL A 537 1.66 2.03 -11.72
N GLN A 538 2.33 3.10 -12.15
CA GLN A 538 3.51 2.98 -13.01
C GLN A 538 4.65 2.22 -12.31
N GLY A 539 4.82 2.43 -11.00
CA GLY A 539 5.73 1.64 -10.16
C GLY A 539 5.45 0.13 -10.26
N TYR A 540 4.17 -0.26 -10.22
CA TYR A 540 3.76 -1.67 -10.37
C TYR A 540 4.10 -2.21 -11.76
N GLY A 541 3.95 -1.37 -12.79
CA GLY A 541 4.34 -1.70 -14.15
C GLY A 541 5.85 -1.96 -14.27
N LYS A 542 6.68 -1.15 -13.62
CA LYS A 542 8.14 -1.37 -13.57
C LYS A 542 8.47 -2.71 -12.89
N THR A 543 7.84 -3.00 -11.75
CA THR A 543 8.02 -4.28 -11.05
C THR A 543 7.64 -5.46 -11.94
N ALA A 544 6.54 -5.37 -12.69
CA ALA A 544 6.10 -6.43 -13.61
C ALA A 544 7.13 -6.70 -14.71
N VAL A 545 7.70 -5.65 -15.31
CA VAL A 545 8.78 -5.79 -16.29
C VAL A 545 10.03 -6.42 -15.68
N SER A 546 10.40 -6.03 -14.45
CA SER A 546 11.53 -6.64 -13.74
C SER A 546 11.33 -8.14 -13.49
N ILE A 547 10.13 -8.55 -13.09
CA ILE A 547 9.79 -9.97 -12.92
C ILE A 547 9.80 -10.71 -14.26
N ALA A 548 9.28 -10.12 -15.34
CA ALA A 548 9.38 -10.72 -16.67
C ALA A 548 10.84 -10.97 -17.07
N ALA A 549 11.72 -9.98 -16.90
CA ALA A 549 13.14 -10.10 -17.20
C ALA A 549 13.82 -11.20 -16.37
N LEU A 550 13.45 -11.34 -15.09
CA LEU A 550 13.89 -12.44 -14.24
C LEU A 550 13.41 -13.80 -14.76
N LEU A 551 12.13 -13.94 -15.13
CA LEU A 551 11.56 -15.17 -15.67
C LEU A 551 12.22 -15.60 -16.98
N ILE A 552 12.43 -14.67 -17.91
CA ILE A 552 13.13 -14.91 -19.18
C ILE A 552 14.56 -15.41 -18.92
N THR A 553 15.26 -14.75 -17.99
CA THR A 553 16.64 -15.10 -17.64
C THR A 553 16.70 -16.49 -16.99
N MET A 554 15.87 -16.73 -15.97
CA MET A 554 15.79 -18.04 -15.31
C MET A 554 15.41 -19.14 -16.29
N SER A 555 14.40 -18.91 -17.14
CA SER A 555 13.98 -19.86 -18.17
C SER A 555 15.10 -20.19 -19.14
N GLY A 556 15.79 -19.17 -19.66
CA GLY A 556 16.90 -19.33 -20.61
C GLY A 556 18.05 -20.16 -20.04
N PHE A 557 18.46 -19.91 -18.79
CA PHE A 557 19.52 -20.69 -18.14
C PHE A 557 19.05 -22.10 -17.76
N TRP A 558 17.84 -22.24 -17.23
CA TRP A 558 17.36 -23.52 -16.71
C TRP A 558 17.11 -24.55 -17.82
N SER A 559 16.65 -24.11 -18.99
CA SER A 559 16.42 -24.99 -20.12
C SER A 559 17.72 -25.60 -20.68
N LEU A 560 18.88 -24.97 -20.47
CA LEU A 560 20.19 -25.49 -20.92
C LEU A 560 20.60 -26.77 -20.20
N THR A 561 19.99 -27.09 -19.06
CA THR A 561 20.21 -28.36 -18.37
C THR A 561 19.72 -29.58 -19.18
N HIS A 562 18.90 -29.36 -20.21
CA HIS A 562 18.35 -30.42 -21.04
C HIS A 562 18.15 -29.94 -22.49
N VAL A 563 18.95 -30.45 -23.43
CA VAL A 563 19.01 -29.99 -24.83
C VAL A 563 17.63 -29.93 -25.52
N PRO A 564 16.76 -30.96 -25.42
CA PRO A 564 15.38 -30.88 -25.94
C PRO A 564 14.54 -29.72 -25.38
N ALA A 565 14.73 -29.35 -24.11
CA ALA A 565 13.98 -28.25 -23.51
C ALA A 565 14.48 -26.91 -24.05
N ALA A 566 15.80 -26.71 -24.14
CA ALA A 566 16.39 -25.51 -24.74
C ALA A 566 15.95 -25.30 -26.20
N ALA A 567 15.82 -26.38 -26.98
CA ALA A 567 15.35 -26.35 -28.36
C ALA A 567 13.93 -25.78 -28.52
N VAL A 568 13.09 -25.85 -27.48
CA VAL A 568 11.71 -25.32 -27.48
C VAL A 568 11.61 -23.98 -26.78
N VAL A 569 12.27 -23.85 -25.62
CA VAL A 569 12.18 -22.66 -24.77
C VAL A 569 12.86 -21.46 -25.40
N HIS A 570 14.05 -21.62 -25.99
CA HIS A 570 14.80 -20.48 -26.51
C HIS A 570 14.13 -19.82 -27.72
N PRO A 571 13.57 -20.54 -28.72
CA PRO A 571 12.76 -19.90 -29.76
C PRO A 571 11.54 -19.15 -29.22
N LEU A 572 10.91 -19.65 -28.15
CA LEU A 572 9.81 -18.97 -27.48
C LEU A 572 10.28 -17.65 -26.82
N LEU A 573 11.40 -17.69 -26.07
CA LEU A 573 12.01 -16.49 -25.49
C LEU A 573 12.44 -15.48 -26.56
N ALA A 574 12.91 -15.94 -27.72
CA ALA A 574 13.21 -15.07 -28.85
C ALA A 574 11.95 -14.36 -29.37
N ALA A 575 10.84 -15.08 -29.53
CA ALA A 575 9.57 -14.49 -29.93
C ALA A 575 9.07 -13.45 -28.90
N GLU A 576 9.27 -13.72 -27.61
CA GLU A 576 8.97 -12.75 -26.54
C GLU A 576 9.84 -11.50 -26.62
N MET A 577 11.15 -11.63 -26.89
CA MET A 577 12.06 -10.49 -27.06
C MET A 577 11.69 -9.65 -28.28
N LEU A 578 11.27 -10.27 -29.38
CA LEU A 578 10.72 -9.56 -30.53
C LEU A 578 9.43 -8.81 -30.17
N GLY A 579 8.49 -9.49 -29.51
CA GLY A 579 7.24 -8.88 -29.05
C GLY A 579 7.48 -7.70 -28.11
N ALA A 580 8.43 -7.83 -27.18
CA ALA A 580 8.85 -6.76 -26.28
C ALA A 580 9.51 -5.60 -27.04
N ALA A 581 10.40 -5.88 -27.99
CA ALA A 581 11.05 -4.86 -28.82
C ALA A 581 10.02 -4.01 -29.57
N LEU A 582 8.99 -4.66 -30.14
CA LEU A 582 7.90 -4.01 -30.87
C LEU A 582 6.97 -3.24 -29.93
N LEU A 583 6.54 -3.86 -28.83
CA LEU A 583 5.57 -3.28 -27.89
C LEU A 583 6.14 -2.07 -27.13
N TRP A 584 7.44 -2.11 -26.81
CA TRP A 584 8.13 -1.09 -26.03
C TRP A 584 9.00 -0.14 -26.87
N GLN A 585 9.08 -0.37 -28.18
CA GLN A 585 9.94 0.39 -29.11
C GLN A 585 11.41 0.41 -28.66
N GLN A 586 11.90 -0.72 -28.13
CA GLN A 586 13.28 -0.86 -27.64
C GLN A 586 14.09 -1.79 -28.56
N PRO A 587 14.80 -1.23 -29.58
CA PRO A 587 15.52 -2.05 -30.56
C PRO A 587 16.67 -2.86 -29.94
N ARG A 588 17.15 -2.49 -28.75
CA ARG A 588 18.20 -3.22 -28.02
C ARG A 588 17.79 -4.65 -27.66
N LEU A 589 16.49 -4.93 -27.52
CA LEU A 589 15.98 -6.28 -27.22
C LEU A 589 16.15 -7.26 -28.39
N LEU A 590 16.36 -6.76 -29.61
CA LEU A 590 16.63 -7.60 -30.78
C LEU A 590 17.93 -8.39 -30.64
N TRP A 591 18.93 -7.89 -29.90
CA TRP A 591 20.16 -8.63 -29.62
C TRP A 591 19.91 -9.90 -28.80
N LEU A 592 19.01 -9.81 -27.81
CA LEU A 592 18.63 -10.96 -26.99
C LEU A 592 17.81 -11.96 -27.81
N MET A 593 16.93 -11.48 -28.69
CA MET A 593 16.24 -12.32 -29.66
C MET A 593 17.25 -13.13 -30.50
N SER A 594 18.30 -12.48 -31.04
CA SER A 594 19.35 -13.17 -31.80
C SER A 594 20.03 -14.26 -30.99
N LEU A 595 20.43 -13.93 -29.76
CA LEU A 595 21.12 -14.86 -28.87
C LEU A 595 20.28 -16.11 -28.61
N PHE A 596 19.00 -15.94 -28.29
CA PHE A 596 18.07 -17.05 -28.06
C PHE A 596 17.80 -17.85 -29.35
N LEU A 597 17.72 -17.22 -30.52
CA LEU A 597 17.56 -17.96 -31.78
C LEU A 597 18.81 -18.80 -32.12
N VAL A 598 20.02 -18.26 -31.93
CA VAL A 598 21.27 -19.01 -32.12
C VAL A 598 21.30 -20.22 -31.18
N SER A 599 21.00 -20.01 -29.90
CA SER A 599 21.04 -21.07 -28.89
C SER A 599 19.93 -22.11 -29.11
N GLY A 600 18.71 -21.68 -29.44
CA GLY A 600 17.59 -22.58 -29.74
C GLY A 600 17.81 -23.42 -31.00
N THR A 601 18.30 -22.82 -32.09
CA THR A 601 18.63 -23.56 -33.33
C THR A 601 19.79 -24.54 -33.10
N GLY A 602 20.82 -24.14 -32.34
CA GLY A 602 21.91 -25.01 -31.94
C GLY A 602 21.43 -26.20 -31.10
N ALA A 603 20.59 -25.95 -30.10
CA ALA A 603 20.01 -27.00 -29.26
C ALA A 603 19.11 -27.97 -30.07
N TRP A 604 18.30 -27.44 -30.99
CA TRP A 604 17.43 -28.26 -31.83
C TRP A 604 18.21 -29.18 -32.77
N GLN A 605 19.24 -28.65 -33.43
CA GLN A 605 20.11 -29.45 -34.29
C GLN A 605 20.96 -30.44 -33.50
N GLY A 606 21.52 -30.01 -32.36
CA GLY A 606 22.26 -30.90 -31.47
C GLY A 606 21.41 -32.06 -30.96
N ASN A 607 20.13 -31.83 -30.68
CA ASN A 607 19.19 -32.90 -30.31
C ASN A 607 18.95 -33.91 -31.44
N ARG A 608 19.18 -33.53 -32.71
CA ARG A 608 19.11 -34.43 -33.87
C ARG A 608 20.45 -35.11 -34.19
N GLY A 609 21.49 -34.87 -33.39
CA GLY A 609 22.83 -35.42 -33.60
C GLY A 609 23.65 -34.68 -34.65
N ALA A 610 23.27 -33.45 -35.02
CA ALA A 610 24.02 -32.67 -36.01
C ALA A 610 25.43 -32.35 -35.51
N ALA A 611 26.42 -32.49 -36.38
CA ALA A 611 27.80 -32.12 -36.06
C ALA A 611 27.97 -30.59 -36.03
N PRO A 612 28.95 -30.04 -35.29
CA PRO A 612 29.19 -28.59 -35.24
C PRO A 612 29.36 -27.93 -36.63
N ALA A 613 29.92 -28.65 -37.60
CA ALA A 613 30.05 -28.16 -38.97
C ALA A 613 28.69 -27.93 -39.67
N GLU A 614 27.69 -28.73 -39.35
CA GLU A 614 26.32 -28.64 -39.91
C GLU A 614 25.53 -27.47 -39.32
N LEU A 615 25.98 -26.90 -38.19
CA LEU A 615 25.38 -25.72 -37.54
C LEU A 615 25.73 -24.40 -38.24
N THR A 616 26.77 -24.40 -39.09
CA THR A 616 27.28 -23.19 -39.74
C THR A 616 26.25 -22.53 -40.66
N LEU A 617 25.51 -23.32 -41.44
CA LEU A 617 24.52 -22.81 -42.40
C LEU A 617 23.30 -22.15 -41.70
N PRO A 618 22.62 -22.79 -40.72
CA PRO A 618 21.55 -22.14 -39.96
C PRO A 618 21.98 -20.84 -39.28
N TRP A 619 23.18 -20.80 -38.69
CA TRP A 619 23.68 -19.59 -38.04
C TRP A 619 24.03 -18.48 -39.04
N ALA A 620 24.57 -18.83 -40.22
CA ALA A 620 24.81 -17.86 -41.29
C ALA A 620 23.50 -17.24 -41.81
N LEU A 621 22.47 -18.06 -42.05
CA LEU A 621 21.14 -17.59 -42.44
C LEU A 621 20.51 -16.70 -41.37
N LEU A 622 20.66 -17.09 -40.11
CA LEU A 622 20.19 -16.30 -38.97
C LEU A 622 20.90 -14.94 -38.91
N ALA A 623 22.22 -14.90 -39.10
CA ALA A 623 22.99 -13.65 -39.12
C ALA A 623 22.52 -12.71 -40.25
N ILE A 624 22.25 -13.25 -41.45
CA ILE A 624 21.71 -12.49 -42.58
C ILE A 624 20.34 -11.90 -42.24
N LEU A 625 19.44 -12.70 -41.65
CA LEU A 625 18.13 -12.21 -41.20
C LEU A 625 18.23 -11.07 -40.18
N HIS A 626 19.18 -11.16 -39.24
CA HIS A 626 19.42 -10.10 -38.26
C HIS A 626 19.93 -8.81 -38.90
N LEU A 627 20.84 -8.91 -39.89
CA LEU A 627 21.32 -7.74 -40.63
C LEU A 627 20.18 -7.06 -41.41
N ILE A 628 19.28 -7.83 -42.02
CA ILE A 628 18.11 -7.31 -42.73
C ILE A 628 17.15 -6.61 -41.74
N ALA A 629 16.85 -7.25 -40.62
CA ALA A 629 15.97 -6.69 -39.59
C ALA A 629 16.54 -5.39 -38.98
N ALA A 630 17.84 -5.36 -38.67
CA ALA A 630 18.50 -4.18 -38.16
C ALA A 630 18.46 -3.01 -39.16
N LYS A 631 18.71 -3.27 -40.44
CA LYS A 631 18.64 -2.26 -41.50
C LYS A 631 17.23 -1.68 -41.66
N ARG A 632 16.20 -2.52 -41.54
CA ARG A 632 14.80 -2.07 -41.64
C ARG A 632 14.39 -1.23 -40.43
N ALA A 633 14.80 -1.63 -39.22
CA ALA A 633 14.55 -0.86 -38.00
C ALA A 633 15.23 0.52 -38.04
N ASP A 634 16.48 0.60 -38.52
CA ASP A 634 17.18 1.88 -38.70
C ASP A 634 16.46 2.80 -39.71
N ALA A 635 15.93 2.24 -40.80
CA ALA A 635 15.13 3.00 -41.77
C ALA A 635 13.82 3.56 -41.18
N GLU A 636 13.11 2.79 -40.37
CA GLU A 636 11.88 3.25 -39.70
C GLU A 636 12.17 4.33 -38.65
N ILE A 637 13.26 4.20 -37.89
CA ILE A 637 13.69 5.21 -36.91
C ILE A 637 14.02 6.53 -37.61
N ARG A 638 14.79 6.49 -38.71
CA ARG A 638 15.13 7.69 -39.49
C ARG A 638 13.91 8.34 -40.13
N GLY A 639 12.99 7.53 -40.68
CA GLY A 639 11.74 8.03 -41.25
C GLY A 639 10.81 8.65 -40.21
N GLY A 640 10.77 8.11 -39.00
CA GLY A 640 10.03 8.69 -37.87
C GLY A 640 10.58 10.04 -37.43
N ALA A 641 11.91 10.16 -37.33
CA ALA A 641 12.58 11.43 -37.00
C ALA A 641 12.32 12.52 -38.04
N GLN A 642 12.35 12.18 -39.33
CA GLN A 642 12.06 13.13 -40.41
C GLN A 642 10.61 13.64 -40.38
N ARG A 643 9.62 12.76 -40.16
CA ARG A 643 8.22 13.18 -40.04
C ARG A 643 7.94 14.06 -38.83
N PHE A 644 8.73 13.89 -37.76
CA PHE A 644 8.64 14.75 -36.58
C PHE A 644 9.21 16.14 -36.88
N ALA A 645 10.37 16.21 -37.52
CA ALA A 645 10.96 17.48 -37.96
C ALA A 645 10.06 18.25 -38.94
N GLU A 646 9.46 17.58 -39.94
CA GLU A 646 8.49 18.21 -40.87
C GLU A 646 7.20 18.70 -40.19
N LYS A 647 6.85 18.17 -39.01
CA LYS A 647 5.71 18.62 -38.22
C LYS A 647 6.03 19.79 -37.30
N GLU A 648 7.29 20.01 -36.96
CA GLU A 648 7.73 21.19 -36.20
C GLU A 648 7.95 22.40 -37.13
N GLU A 649 8.25 22.15 -38.40
CA GLU A 649 8.45 23.21 -39.41
C GLU A 649 7.14 23.72 -40.04
N LYS A 650 6.01 23.05 -39.78
CA LYS A 650 4.66 23.43 -40.23
C LYS A 650 3.80 23.85 -39.05
#